data_AF-F2L1S0-F1
#
_entry.id   AF-F2L1S0-F1
#
_cell.length_a   1.000
_cell.length_b   1.000
_cell.length_c   1.000
_cell.angle_alpha   90.00
_cell.angle_beta   90.00
_cell.angle_gamma   90.00
#
_symmetry.space_group_name_H-M   'P 1'
#
loop_
_entity.id
_entity.type
_entity.pdbx_description
1 polymer ?
#
loop_
_entity_poly.entity_id
_entity_poly.type
_entity_poly.pdbx_seq_one_letter_code
_entity_poly.pdbx_strand_id
1 'polypeptide(L)'
;MRLKFLPLALIGLAALALAGPINVVFPYNAQIQYLAYKTVTLTVQLGPGGTYTISPPAVTPGSGFAYSGMVIQFQGVYPSVQVAANGFFSKSYNSEGFLQAVYVGPDASKVMLINTANTNVQVQVQITYQFTYDQYVPLANGTVLTVTLPNAKLPQGFGESATVRLDPGAPYVISSVELPDGSPASAYRVEPKVVELTQPGTYKVVIASGPSLPAALLVKSLAQQTATVGPNSQLTVSGSQIGVPQGWQLLGYVVFAYTGNVNLVGQQAGGQISISGGLVDIVNNNTLNFIIRSVSYLIPPLWQAQLTYKIAIVYGDSFTVTSTMNSPVNVIYIPIVYKAAQVTWLPDRALVNVTQADVSDGVWTAVVLQLPALAKIVSIKTPSNAVITNATDVQLVWGGGVRMASISPDGHEAYIVVQEGNTAETGVYTFVIDWSPLTITVANKFGGAVSDITATAGQYNVAVSNGVVSVYVYQPGPVSVQIAYKGVPAANVLVQSLDFSQHVVQLGIYNVKVVVVGALNQPIPNAQVSINGFPASGTTDSSGSVTFGGVLEGAYTLAVNVGNRVHVTSNLTVAGPSQTVTAVVKTPIVAIINGVPITVTDAAAAAGGVSAAGLALALRRMLSKSSEDEAVAEVEQV
;
A
#
# COMPACT_ATOMS: atom_id res chain seq x y z
N MET A 1 45.45 55.34 5.25
CA MET A 1 44.18 54.72 4.82
C MET A 1 44.42 54.09 3.45
N ARG A 2 44.79 52.80 3.41
CA ARG A 2 45.19 52.10 2.18
C ARG A 2 44.49 50.75 2.15
N LEU A 3 43.64 50.55 1.14
CA LEU A 3 43.27 49.25 0.60
C LEU A 3 44.52 48.41 0.37
N LYS A 4 44.42 47.09 0.62
CA LYS A 4 45.26 45.95 0.18
C LYS A 4 45.00 44.80 1.19
N PHE A 5 44.72 43.54 0.90
CA PHE A 5 44.72 42.71 -0.31
C PHE A 5 43.81 41.51 -0.02
N LEU A 6 42.95 41.17 -0.98
CA LEU A 6 42.42 39.81 -1.15
C LEU A 6 43.49 39.01 -1.95
N PRO A 7 43.72 37.74 -1.64
CA PRO A 7 43.63 36.76 -2.72
C PRO A 7 42.75 35.58 -2.32
N LEU A 8 41.65 35.45 -3.07
CA LEU A 8 40.98 34.19 -3.34
C LEU A 8 42.02 33.22 -3.90
N ALA A 9 42.27 32.11 -3.20
CA ALA A 9 42.81 30.93 -3.85
C ALA A 9 41.63 30.19 -4.50
N LEU A 10 41.50 30.35 -5.82
CA LEU A 10 40.70 29.48 -6.68
C LEU A 10 41.17 28.03 -6.44
N ILE A 11 40.37 27.25 -5.74
CA ILE A 11 40.46 25.79 -5.79
C ILE A 11 39.91 25.40 -7.16
N GLY A 12 40.76 24.80 -8.00
CA GLY A 12 40.34 24.26 -9.28
C GLY A 12 39.15 23.33 -9.07
N LEU A 13 38.01 23.70 -9.66
CA LEU A 13 36.77 22.95 -9.60
C LEU A 13 36.90 21.74 -10.55
N ALA A 14 37.64 20.73 -10.13
CA ALA A 14 37.42 19.39 -10.66
C ALA A 14 36.07 18.94 -10.09
N ALA A 15 35.05 18.91 -10.94
CA ALA A 15 33.77 18.30 -10.60
C ALA A 15 34.01 16.81 -10.31
N LEU A 16 34.20 16.49 -9.03
CA LEU A 16 34.37 15.13 -8.55
C LEU A 16 33.01 14.59 -8.15
N ALA A 17 32.69 13.39 -8.63
CA ALA A 17 31.49 12.66 -8.26
C ALA A 17 31.51 12.38 -6.76
N LEU A 18 30.77 13.19 -5.99
CA LEU A 18 30.42 12.89 -4.61
C LEU A 18 29.63 11.58 -4.58
N ALA A 19 29.73 10.85 -3.47
CA ALA A 19 28.84 9.72 -3.19
C ALA A 19 27.38 10.14 -3.39
N GLY A 20 26.76 9.64 -4.46
CA GLY A 20 25.34 9.85 -4.72
C GLY A 20 24.49 8.96 -3.81
N PRO A 21 23.29 9.39 -3.40
CA PRO A 21 22.38 8.54 -2.64
C PRO A 21 22.05 7.26 -3.42
N ILE A 22 21.93 6.13 -2.71
CA ILE A 22 21.47 4.87 -3.33
C ILE A 22 19.99 5.00 -3.73
N ASN A 23 19.58 4.38 -4.83
CA ASN A 23 18.18 4.33 -5.23
C ASN A 23 17.57 3.00 -4.84
N VAL A 24 16.52 3.02 -4.02
CA VAL A 24 15.79 1.83 -3.55
C VAL A 24 14.34 1.94 -4.01
N VAL A 25 13.84 0.93 -4.71
CA VAL A 25 12.45 0.88 -5.16
C VAL A 25 11.78 -0.35 -4.55
N PHE A 26 10.74 -0.12 -3.75
CA PHE A 26 9.82 -1.16 -3.30
C PHE A 26 8.66 -1.23 -4.31
N PRO A 27 8.46 -2.39 -4.97
CA PRO A 27 7.49 -2.52 -6.06
C PRO A 27 6.05 -2.47 -5.53
N TYR A 28 5.09 -2.41 -6.46
CA TYR A 28 3.71 -2.70 -6.13
C TYR A 28 3.58 -4.10 -5.53
N ASN A 29 2.64 -4.31 -4.62
CA ASN A 29 2.34 -5.58 -3.98
C ASN A 29 0.89 -5.96 -4.23
N ALA A 30 0.62 -7.26 -4.34
CA ALA A 30 -0.70 -7.81 -4.13
C ALA A 30 -0.87 -8.19 -2.67
N GLN A 31 -2.03 -7.88 -2.09
CA GLN A 31 -2.44 -8.39 -0.79
C GLN A 31 -3.21 -9.69 -1.00
N ILE A 32 -2.76 -10.77 -0.39
CA ILE A 32 -3.51 -12.02 -0.24
C ILE A 32 -4.00 -12.08 1.21
N GLN A 33 -5.28 -11.85 1.42
CA GLN A 33 -5.91 -11.92 2.72
C GLN A 33 -6.64 -13.25 2.86
N TYR A 34 -6.19 -14.10 3.79
CA TYR A 34 -6.92 -15.29 4.19
C TYR A 34 -7.87 -14.93 5.33
N LEU A 35 -9.17 -15.18 5.16
CA LEU A 35 -10.20 -15.03 6.17
C LEU A 35 -10.61 -16.41 6.69
N ALA A 36 -10.12 -16.75 7.87
CA ALA A 36 -10.55 -17.92 8.62
C ALA A 36 -11.77 -17.57 9.47
N TYR A 37 -12.77 -18.45 9.50
CA TYR A 37 -13.98 -18.19 10.25
C TYR A 37 -14.58 -19.42 10.92
N LYS A 38 -15.26 -19.18 12.04
CA LYS A 38 -15.99 -20.19 12.80
C LYS A 38 -17.37 -19.66 13.17
N THR A 39 -18.39 -20.43 12.83
CA THR A 39 -19.78 -20.04 13.03
C THR A 39 -20.41 -20.81 14.20
N VAL A 40 -21.10 -20.10 15.07
CA VAL A 40 -21.82 -20.64 16.23
C VAL A 40 -23.24 -20.07 16.23
N THR A 41 -24.24 -20.93 16.36
CA THR A 41 -25.63 -20.50 16.55
C THR A 41 -25.94 -20.43 18.04
N LEU A 42 -26.52 -19.31 18.46
CA LEU A 42 -26.90 -19.02 19.84
C LEU A 42 -28.37 -18.64 19.91
N THR A 43 -29.09 -19.19 20.88
CA THR A 43 -30.45 -18.77 21.23
C THR A 43 -30.45 -18.19 22.63
N VAL A 44 -30.87 -16.93 22.74
CA VAL A 44 -30.86 -16.16 23.99
C VAL A 44 -32.29 -15.79 24.36
N GLN A 45 -32.65 -15.99 25.62
CA GLN A 45 -33.89 -15.47 26.19
C GLN A 45 -33.59 -14.19 26.96
N LEU A 46 -34.16 -13.06 26.51
CA LEU A 46 -33.99 -11.76 27.14
C LEU A 46 -35.31 -11.35 27.81
N GLY A 47 -35.30 -11.16 29.12
CA GLY A 47 -36.41 -10.53 29.84
C GLY A 47 -36.55 -9.05 29.52
N PRO A 48 -37.56 -8.35 30.07
CA PRO A 48 -37.72 -6.90 29.90
C PRO A 48 -36.47 -6.14 30.39
N GLY A 49 -35.87 -5.32 29.54
CA GLY A 49 -34.61 -4.63 29.84
C GLY A 49 -33.39 -5.55 29.98
N GLY A 50 -33.55 -6.85 29.71
CA GLY A 50 -32.49 -7.84 29.85
C GLY A 50 -31.38 -7.67 28.81
N THR A 51 -30.16 -8.04 29.20
CA THR A 51 -28.99 -7.96 28.33
C THR A 51 -28.25 -9.28 28.23
N TYR A 52 -27.61 -9.55 27.10
CA TYR A 52 -26.70 -10.68 26.92
C TYR A 52 -25.41 -10.22 26.24
N THR A 53 -24.26 -10.65 26.77
CA THR A 53 -22.95 -10.25 26.27
C THR A 53 -22.33 -11.36 25.43
N ILE A 54 -21.96 -11.01 24.21
CA ILE A 54 -21.14 -11.81 23.30
C ILE A 54 -19.71 -11.28 23.39
N SER A 55 -18.74 -12.20 23.53
CA SER A 55 -17.32 -11.88 23.64
C SER A 55 -16.53 -12.55 22.52
N PRO A 56 -15.37 -11.99 22.14
CA PRO A 56 -14.43 -12.67 21.24
C PRO A 56 -14.06 -14.06 21.75
N PRO A 57 -13.73 -15.00 20.85
CA PRO A 57 -13.34 -16.34 21.22
C PRO A 57 -11.95 -16.31 21.89
N ALA A 58 -11.75 -17.14 22.91
CA ALA A 58 -10.51 -17.15 23.70
C ALA A 58 -9.29 -17.72 22.95
N VAL A 59 -9.49 -18.35 21.80
CA VAL A 59 -8.45 -19.04 21.02
C VAL A 59 -8.41 -18.54 19.58
N THR A 60 -7.20 -18.21 19.11
CA THR A 60 -6.91 -17.94 17.71
C THR A 60 -6.74 -19.25 16.93
N PRO A 61 -7.05 -19.29 15.62
CA PRO A 61 -6.99 -20.52 14.82
C PRO A 61 -5.55 -21.07 14.71
N GLY A 62 -4.57 -20.24 14.41
CA GLY A 62 -3.21 -20.73 14.16
C GLY A 62 -2.17 -19.62 14.08
N SER A 63 -0.91 -19.99 13.82
CA SER A 63 0.20 -19.04 13.74
C SER A 63 -0.01 -18.05 12.59
N GLY A 64 -0.02 -16.75 12.89
CA GLY A 64 -0.17 -15.68 11.91
C GLY A 64 -1.61 -15.18 11.70
N PHE A 65 -2.63 -15.94 12.12
CA PHE A 65 -4.01 -15.46 12.10
C PHE A 65 -4.27 -14.56 13.31
N ALA A 66 -4.68 -13.32 13.06
CA ALA A 66 -5.11 -12.38 14.08
C ALA A 66 -6.64 -12.31 14.11
N TYR A 67 -7.23 -12.14 15.30
CA TYR A 67 -8.66 -11.85 15.41
C TYR A 67 -8.96 -10.55 14.66
N SER A 68 -9.86 -10.64 13.67
CA SER A 68 -10.26 -9.50 12.84
C SER A 68 -11.65 -8.98 13.19
N GLY A 69 -12.41 -9.74 13.98
CA GLY A 69 -13.74 -9.34 14.38
C GLY A 69 -14.75 -10.48 14.46
N MET A 70 -16.02 -10.12 14.55
CA MET A 70 -17.13 -11.07 14.45
C MET A 70 -18.33 -10.47 13.73
N VAL A 71 -19.10 -11.34 13.09
CA VAL A 71 -20.38 -10.98 12.47
C VAL A 71 -21.49 -11.66 13.25
N ILE A 72 -22.47 -10.89 13.70
CA ILE A 72 -23.64 -11.38 14.42
C ILE A 72 -24.85 -11.23 13.48
N GLN A 73 -25.31 -12.33 12.91
CA GLN A 73 -26.44 -12.38 11.99
C GLN A 73 -27.71 -12.80 12.74
N PHE A 74 -28.76 -11.99 12.66
CA PHE A 74 -30.05 -12.27 13.29
C PHE A 74 -30.87 -13.24 12.42
N GLN A 75 -31.31 -14.35 13.00
CA GLN A 75 -32.06 -15.41 12.30
C GLN A 75 -33.57 -15.15 12.28
N GLY A 76 -33.97 -13.89 12.41
CA GLY A 76 -35.36 -13.47 12.51
C GLY A 76 -35.46 -11.96 12.65
N VAL A 77 -36.69 -11.45 12.73
CA VAL A 77 -36.95 -10.02 12.93
C VAL A 77 -37.17 -9.76 14.41
N TYR A 78 -36.33 -8.89 14.99
CA TYR A 78 -36.35 -8.56 16.42
C TYR A 78 -36.42 -7.05 16.65
N PRO A 79 -37.61 -6.42 16.51
CA PRO A 79 -37.73 -4.95 16.51
C PRO A 79 -37.33 -4.29 17.85
N SER A 80 -37.41 -5.03 18.95
CA SER A 80 -37.06 -4.54 20.29
C SER A 80 -35.62 -4.84 20.71
N VAL A 81 -34.80 -5.45 19.83
CA VAL A 81 -33.42 -5.78 20.17
C VAL A 81 -32.48 -4.69 19.65
N GLN A 82 -31.72 -4.11 20.57
CA GLN A 82 -30.64 -3.18 20.26
C GLN A 82 -29.28 -3.84 20.49
N VAL A 83 -28.27 -3.31 19.80
CA VAL A 83 -26.89 -3.76 19.91
C VAL A 83 -25.97 -2.60 20.24
N ALA A 84 -25.11 -2.81 21.23
CA ALA A 84 -24.02 -1.93 21.63
C ALA A 84 -22.71 -2.72 21.70
N ALA A 85 -21.57 -2.08 21.42
CA ALA A 85 -20.26 -2.66 21.59
C ALA A 85 -19.27 -1.62 22.14
N ASN A 86 -18.19 -2.07 22.77
CA ASN A 86 -17.14 -1.21 23.33
C ASN A 86 -15.97 -0.95 22.36
N GLY A 87 -16.25 -0.99 21.06
CA GLY A 87 -15.32 -0.75 19.97
C GLY A 87 -16.09 -0.42 18.69
N PHE A 88 -15.40 -0.38 17.55
CA PHE A 88 -16.01 -0.17 16.26
C PHE A 88 -16.92 -1.35 15.87
N PHE A 89 -18.13 -1.03 15.42
CA PHE A 89 -19.04 -2.00 14.85
C PHE A 89 -19.91 -1.33 13.81
N SER A 90 -20.23 -2.06 12.73
CA SER A 90 -21.21 -1.67 11.73
C SER A 90 -22.51 -2.45 11.83
N LYS A 91 -23.58 -1.87 11.29
CA LYS A 91 -24.91 -2.47 11.22
C LYS A 91 -25.34 -2.60 9.76
N SER A 92 -26.02 -3.71 9.47
CA SER A 92 -26.73 -3.94 8.22
C SER A 92 -28.21 -4.20 8.51
N TYR A 93 -29.06 -3.73 7.62
CA TYR A 93 -30.52 -3.77 7.75
C TYR A 93 -31.12 -4.44 6.53
N ASN A 94 -32.21 -5.19 6.74
CA ASN A 94 -32.98 -5.72 5.63
C ASN A 94 -33.80 -4.61 4.94
N SER A 95 -34.48 -4.95 3.84
CA SER A 95 -35.33 -4.03 3.06
C SER A 95 -36.49 -3.41 3.84
N GLU A 96 -36.86 -3.99 4.98
CA GLU A 96 -37.92 -3.49 5.87
C GLU A 96 -37.37 -2.61 7.01
N GLY A 97 -36.05 -2.38 7.05
CA GLY A 97 -35.38 -1.55 8.06
C GLY A 97 -35.07 -2.28 9.37
N PHE A 98 -35.24 -3.61 9.43
CA PHE A 98 -34.89 -4.41 10.60
C PHE A 98 -33.42 -4.81 10.59
N LEU A 99 -32.79 -4.82 11.78
CA LEU A 99 -31.40 -5.21 11.96
C LEU A 99 -31.18 -6.65 11.49
N GLN A 100 -30.32 -6.82 10.47
CA GLN A 100 -30.01 -8.12 9.88
C GLN A 100 -28.68 -8.66 10.39
N ALA A 101 -27.65 -7.80 10.45
CA ALA A 101 -26.33 -8.19 10.88
C ALA A 101 -25.60 -7.05 11.60
N VAL A 102 -24.68 -7.42 12.49
CA VAL A 102 -23.72 -6.51 13.11
C VAL A 102 -22.32 -7.04 12.83
N TYR A 103 -21.48 -6.22 12.20
CA TYR A 103 -20.07 -6.53 11.99
C TYR A 103 -19.28 -5.80 13.06
N VAL A 104 -18.41 -6.49 13.75
CA VAL A 104 -17.73 -5.97 14.93
C VAL A 104 -16.24 -6.07 14.68
N GLY A 105 -15.53 -4.95 14.86
CA GLY A 105 -14.08 -4.88 14.66
C GLY A 105 -13.29 -5.63 15.74
N PRO A 106 -11.98 -5.78 15.53
CA PRO A 106 -11.11 -6.53 16.44
C PRO A 106 -10.83 -5.79 17.77
N ASP A 107 -11.14 -4.50 17.83
CA ASP A 107 -11.00 -3.63 18.98
C ASP A 107 -12.13 -3.81 20.02
N ALA A 108 -13.25 -4.40 19.62
CA ALA A 108 -14.35 -4.68 20.53
C ALA A 108 -14.10 -5.97 21.34
N SER A 109 -14.16 -5.85 22.66
CA SER A 109 -14.03 -7.00 23.58
C SER A 109 -15.38 -7.47 24.14
N LYS A 110 -16.44 -6.67 23.97
CA LYS A 110 -17.80 -6.98 24.44
C LYS A 110 -18.84 -6.40 23.49
N VAL A 111 -19.80 -7.24 23.10
CA VAL A 111 -21.00 -6.85 22.35
C VAL A 111 -22.22 -7.22 23.16
N MET A 112 -23.13 -6.27 23.40
CA MET A 112 -24.32 -6.45 24.20
C MET A 112 -25.57 -6.45 23.32
N LEU A 113 -26.36 -7.51 23.42
CA LEU A 113 -27.74 -7.55 22.97
C LEU A 113 -28.63 -7.03 24.09
N ILE A 114 -29.54 -6.10 23.79
CA ILE A 114 -30.38 -5.40 24.78
C ILE A 114 -31.84 -5.51 24.33
N ASN A 115 -32.72 -6.05 25.18
CA ASN A 115 -34.16 -6.04 24.92
C ASN A 115 -34.81 -4.77 25.47
N THR A 116 -35.35 -3.94 24.59
CA THR A 116 -36.02 -2.68 24.94
C THR A 116 -37.54 -2.83 25.11
N ALA A 117 -38.10 -4.02 24.91
CA ALA A 117 -39.53 -4.29 25.14
C ALA A 117 -39.82 -4.55 26.63
N ASN A 118 -41.10 -4.43 27.00
CA ASN A 118 -41.63 -4.80 28.31
C ASN A 118 -41.99 -6.29 28.43
N THR A 119 -41.69 -7.10 27.40
CA THR A 119 -41.95 -8.54 27.34
C THR A 119 -40.68 -9.34 27.10
N ASN A 120 -40.71 -10.64 27.40
CA ASN A 120 -39.61 -11.54 27.05
C ASN A 120 -39.48 -11.66 25.53
N VAL A 121 -38.23 -11.72 25.05
CA VAL A 121 -37.91 -11.93 23.63
C VAL A 121 -36.88 -13.04 23.51
N GLN A 122 -37.19 -14.03 22.67
CA GLN A 122 -36.26 -15.08 22.29
C GLN A 122 -35.52 -14.64 21.02
N VAL A 123 -34.22 -14.42 21.13
CA VAL A 123 -33.37 -13.99 20.01
C VAL A 123 -32.51 -15.16 19.56
N GLN A 124 -32.57 -15.50 18.28
CA GLN A 124 -31.66 -16.46 17.66
C GLN A 124 -30.67 -15.70 16.78
N VAL A 125 -29.37 -15.87 17.07
CA VAL A 125 -28.29 -15.26 16.32
C VAL A 125 -27.29 -16.32 15.85
N GLN A 126 -26.71 -16.08 14.68
CA GLN A 126 -25.56 -16.80 14.17
C GLN A 126 -24.34 -15.90 14.28
N ILE A 127 -23.35 -16.31 15.05
CA ILE A 127 -22.13 -15.56 15.32
C ILE A 127 -21.00 -16.20 14.53
N THR A 128 -20.43 -15.45 13.59
CA THR A 128 -19.27 -15.85 12.80
C THR A 128 -18.05 -15.10 13.31
N TYR A 129 -17.17 -15.79 14.03
CA TYR A 129 -15.88 -15.24 14.45
C TYR A 129 -14.92 -15.26 13.28
N GLN A 130 -14.18 -14.17 13.09
CA GLN A 130 -13.32 -13.96 11.93
C GLN A 130 -11.88 -13.70 12.36
N PHE A 131 -10.96 -14.25 11.58
CA PHE A 131 -9.53 -14.07 11.77
C PHE A 131 -8.88 -13.88 10.41
N THR A 132 -7.99 -12.91 10.30
CA THR A 132 -7.28 -12.61 9.05
C THR A 132 -5.81 -12.98 9.15
N TYR A 133 -5.26 -13.41 8.01
CA TYR A 133 -3.83 -13.52 7.80
C TYR A 133 -3.49 -12.89 6.44
N ASP A 134 -2.79 -11.76 6.48
CA ASP A 134 -2.39 -11.02 5.29
C ASP A 134 -0.99 -11.42 4.83
N GLN A 135 -0.82 -11.58 3.52
CA GLN A 135 0.45 -11.75 2.86
C GLN A 135 0.59 -10.70 1.76
N TYR A 136 1.76 -10.09 1.66
CA TYR A 136 2.07 -9.12 0.61
C TYR A 136 3.08 -9.74 -0.35
N VAL A 137 2.72 -9.81 -1.63
CA VAL A 137 3.54 -10.41 -2.68
C VAL A 137 3.93 -9.34 -3.70
N PRO A 138 5.24 -9.08 -3.90
CA PRO A 138 5.72 -8.17 -4.93
C PRO A 138 5.20 -8.51 -6.33
N LEU A 139 4.72 -7.48 -7.03
CA LEU A 139 4.21 -7.56 -8.38
C LEU A 139 5.28 -7.22 -9.40
N ALA A 140 5.29 -8.01 -10.48
CA ALA A 140 6.00 -7.78 -11.72
C ALA A 140 5.07 -8.17 -12.88
N ASN A 141 5.44 -7.82 -14.10
CA ASN A 141 4.66 -8.22 -15.26
C ASN A 141 4.63 -9.75 -15.40
N GLY A 142 3.44 -10.34 -15.49
CA GLY A 142 3.26 -11.79 -15.56
C GLY A 142 3.36 -12.52 -14.22
N THR A 143 3.29 -11.80 -13.09
CA THR A 143 3.21 -12.44 -11.76
C THR A 143 2.02 -13.41 -11.73
N VAL A 144 2.26 -14.63 -11.25
CA VAL A 144 1.21 -15.63 -10.98
C VAL A 144 1.20 -15.88 -9.48
N LEU A 145 0.09 -15.54 -8.83
CA LEU A 145 -0.10 -15.77 -7.40
C LEU A 145 -0.73 -17.15 -7.21
N THR A 146 -0.10 -18.00 -6.40
CA THR A 146 -0.68 -19.29 -6.03
C THR A 146 -1.37 -19.16 -4.67
N VAL A 147 -2.68 -19.40 -4.64
CA VAL A 147 -3.50 -19.31 -3.44
C VAL A 147 -4.08 -20.70 -3.15
N THR A 148 -3.84 -21.21 -1.94
CA THR A 148 -4.32 -22.53 -1.52
C THR A 148 -5.29 -22.39 -0.36
N LEU A 149 -6.48 -22.96 -0.51
CA LEU A 149 -7.52 -23.04 0.51
C LEU A 149 -7.78 -24.50 0.90
N PRO A 150 -7.74 -24.88 2.20
CA PRO A 150 -7.35 -24.04 3.31
C PRO A 150 -5.84 -23.72 3.31
N ASN A 151 -5.46 -22.59 3.91
CA ASN A 151 -4.08 -22.22 4.17
C ASN A 151 -3.43 -23.29 5.06
N ALA A 152 -2.18 -23.66 4.76
CA ALA A 152 -1.46 -24.68 5.52
C ALA A 152 -1.30 -24.36 7.03
N LYS A 153 -1.46 -23.10 7.43
CA LYS A 153 -1.39 -22.64 8.82
C LYS A 153 -2.72 -22.71 9.57
N LEU A 154 -3.82 -23.08 8.89
CA LEU A 154 -5.15 -23.15 9.49
C LEU A 154 -5.40 -24.52 10.14
N PRO A 155 -5.87 -24.59 11.40
CA PRO A 155 -6.25 -25.85 12.03
C PRO A 155 -7.57 -26.40 11.46
N GLN A 156 -7.85 -27.67 11.73
CA GLN A 156 -9.16 -28.27 11.41
C GLN A 156 -10.31 -27.59 12.17
N GLY A 157 -11.48 -27.53 11.52
CA GLY A 157 -12.72 -27.04 12.13
C GLY A 157 -13.05 -25.56 11.89
N PHE A 158 -12.26 -24.86 11.05
CA PHE A 158 -12.56 -23.51 10.56
C PHE A 158 -12.93 -23.57 9.08
N GLY A 159 -13.86 -22.71 8.66
CA GLY A 159 -14.02 -22.35 7.26
C GLY A 159 -12.96 -21.33 6.85
N GLU A 160 -12.66 -21.24 5.56
CA GLU A 160 -11.71 -20.25 5.05
C GLU A 160 -12.15 -19.73 3.69
N SER A 161 -11.83 -18.47 3.44
CA SER A 161 -11.86 -17.83 2.13
C SER A 161 -10.57 -17.03 1.94
N ALA A 162 -10.22 -16.71 0.70
CA ALA A 162 -9.10 -15.83 0.41
C ALA A 162 -9.54 -14.71 -0.54
N THR A 163 -9.03 -13.51 -0.28
CA THR A 163 -9.20 -12.36 -1.16
C THR A 163 -7.83 -11.92 -1.65
N VAL A 164 -7.67 -11.79 -2.96
CA VAL A 164 -6.49 -11.19 -3.58
C VAL A 164 -6.86 -9.77 -4.00
N ARG A 165 -6.15 -8.76 -3.50
CA ARG A 165 -6.36 -7.35 -3.85
C ARG A 165 -5.10 -6.75 -4.45
N LEU A 166 -5.27 -5.97 -5.50
CA LEU A 166 -4.24 -5.10 -6.09
C LEU A 166 -4.52 -3.66 -5.68
N ASP A 167 -3.49 -2.86 -5.43
CA ASP A 167 -3.66 -1.41 -5.26
C ASP A 167 -4.37 -0.84 -6.51
N PRO A 168 -5.48 -0.08 -6.37
CA PRO A 168 -6.18 0.51 -7.51
C PRO A 168 -5.22 1.26 -8.45
N GLY A 169 -4.27 2.01 -7.89
CA GLY A 169 -3.30 2.80 -8.63
C GLY A 169 -2.22 1.97 -9.35
N ALA A 170 -2.10 0.68 -9.04
CA ALA A 170 -1.11 -0.18 -9.67
C ALA A 170 -1.45 -0.41 -11.15
N PRO A 171 -0.46 -0.39 -12.06
CA PRO A 171 -0.65 -0.64 -13.49
C PRO A 171 -0.80 -2.14 -13.81
N TYR A 172 -1.54 -2.86 -12.98
CA TYR A 172 -1.74 -4.30 -13.04
C TYR A 172 -3.21 -4.65 -12.88
N VAL A 173 -3.66 -5.71 -13.55
CA VAL A 173 -5.02 -6.24 -13.44
C VAL A 173 -4.98 -7.76 -13.30
N ILE A 174 -6.03 -8.32 -12.70
CA ILE A 174 -6.28 -9.76 -12.76
C ILE A 174 -6.76 -10.09 -14.17
N SER A 175 -6.06 -11.01 -14.84
CA SER A 175 -6.43 -11.47 -16.19
C SER A 175 -7.25 -12.76 -16.16
N SER A 176 -6.91 -13.68 -15.27
CA SER A 176 -7.57 -14.98 -15.16
C SER A 176 -7.40 -15.59 -13.77
N VAL A 177 -8.32 -16.49 -13.43
CA VAL A 177 -8.22 -17.39 -12.28
C VAL A 177 -8.30 -18.82 -12.80
N GLU A 178 -7.23 -19.57 -12.58
CA GLU A 178 -7.00 -20.88 -13.16
C GLU A 178 -6.77 -21.94 -12.07
N LEU A 179 -7.05 -23.19 -12.40
CA LEU A 179 -6.61 -24.35 -11.64
C LEU A 179 -5.13 -24.66 -11.95
N PRO A 180 -4.46 -25.52 -11.16
CA PRO A 180 -3.03 -25.78 -11.34
C PRO A 180 -2.67 -26.35 -12.72
N ASP A 181 -3.62 -27.03 -13.37
CA ASP A 181 -3.51 -27.59 -14.73
C ASP A 181 -3.71 -26.54 -15.85
N GLY A 182 -4.02 -25.29 -15.50
CA GLY A 182 -4.27 -24.20 -16.44
C GLY A 182 -5.72 -24.11 -16.95
N SER A 183 -6.62 -24.98 -16.48
CA SER A 183 -8.04 -24.86 -16.80
C SER A 183 -8.69 -23.71 -16.03
N PRO A 184 -9.74 -23.05 -16.56
CA PRO A 184 -10.43 -21.98 -15.83
C PRO A 184 -11.04 -22.50 -14.52
N ALA A 185 -10.86 -21.74 -13.44
CA ALA A 185 -11.60 -22.01 -12.21
C ALA A 185 -13.10 -21.75 -12.42
N SER A 186 -13.96 -22.31 -11.56
CA SER A 186 -15.42 -22.13 -11.65
C SER A 186 -16.07 -21.57 -10.39
N ALA A 187 -15.32 -21.49 -9.28
CA ALA A 187 -15.81 -21.12 -7.97
C ALA A 187 -15.05 -19.92 -7.38
N TYR A 188 -15.31 -18.74 -7.93
CA TYR A 188 -14.70 -17.48 -7.51
C TYR A 188 -15.56 -16.29 -7.90
N ARG A 189 -15.29 -15.14 -7.28
CA ARG A 189 -15.78 -13.83 -7.72
C ARG A 189 -14.59 -13.01 -8.18
N VAL A 190 -14.76 -12.19 -9.22
CA VAL A 190 -13.63 -11.42 -9.75
C VAL A 190 -14.04 -10.06 -10.28
N GLU A 191 -13.11 -9.13 -10.16
CA GLU A 191 -13.09 -7.83 -10.82
C GLU A 191 -11.63 -7.51 -11.19
N PRO A 192 -11.35 -6.41 -11.94
CA PRO A 192 -10.00 -6.15 -12.45
C PRO A 192 -8.92 -6.02 -11.37
N LYS A 193 -9.28 -5.67 -10.12
CA LYS A 193 -8.33 -5.46 -9.01
C LYS A 193 -8.52 -6.44 -7.83
N VAL A 194 -9.61 -7.21 -7.80
CA VAL A 194 -9.94 -8.09 -6.67
C VAL A 194 -10.42 -9.47 -7.14
N VAL A 195 -9.95 -10.53 -6.47
CA VAL A 195 -10.49 -11.89 -6.59
C VAL A 195 -10.92 -12.37 -5.21
N GLU A 196 -12.10 -12.98 -5.12
CA GLU A 196 -12.55 -13.72 -3.94
C GLU A 196 -12.65 -15.21 -4.24
N LEU A 197 -12.03 -16.02 -3.39
CA LEU A 197 -12.00 -17.48 -3.45
C LEU A 197 -12.67 -18.03 -2.19
N THR A 198 -13.74 -18.81 -2.36
CA THR A 198 -14.57 -19.30 -1.24
C THR A 198 -14.63 -20.82 -1.14
N GLN A 199 -14.08 -21.54 -2.13
CA GLN A 199 -14.07 -23.00 -2.14
C GLN A 199 -12.66 -23.56 -1.94
N PRO A 200 -12.50 -24.66 -1.17
CA PRO A 200 -11.22 -25.35 -1.03
C PRO A 200 -10.61 -25.75 -2.38
N GLY A 201 -9.31 -25.56 -2.52
CA GLY A 201 -8.58 -25.83 -3.74
C GLY A 201 -7.31 -25.00 -3.86
N THR A 202 -6.52 -25.29 -4.89
CA THR A 202 -5.36 -24.48 -5.26
C THR A 202 -5.70 -23.71 -6.52
N TYR A 203 -5.48 -22.40 -6.49
CA TYR A 203 -5.79 -21.48 -7.58
C TYR A 203 -4.54 -20.72 -8.00
N LYS A 204 -4.46 -20.42 -9.30
CA LYS A 204 -3.50 -19.52 -9.90
C LYS A 204 -4.23 -18.24 -10.30
N VAL A 205 -3.93 -17.14 -9.61
CA VAL A 205 -4.41 -15.81 -10.00
C VAL A 205 -3.35 -15.17 -10.87
N VAL A 206 -3.66 -15.00 -12.15
CA VAL A 206 -2.71 -14.48 -13.15
C VAL A 206 -2.85 -12.96 -13.21
N ILE A 207 -1.72 -12.27 -13.04
CA ILE A 207 -1.63 -10.81 -13.07
C ILE A 207 -0.98 -10.36 -14.37
N ALA A 208 -1.67 -9.47 -15.08
CA ALA A 208 -1.18 -8.86 -16.31
C ALA A 208 -0.97 -7.35 -16.13
N SER A 209 -0.18 -6.74 -17.01
CA SER A 209 -0.16 -5.29 -17.14
C SER A 209 -1.54 -4.80 -17.58
N GLY A 210 -2.04 -3.72 -16.97
CA GLY A 210 -3.36 -3.19 -17.27
C GLY A 210 -3.54 -1.76 -16.74
N PRO A 211 -4.70 -1.16 -17.00
CA PRO A 211 -4.97 0.21 -16.57
C PRO A 211 -4.96 0.32 -15.04
N SER A 212 -4.42 1.43 -14.54
CA SER A 212 -4.67 1.87 -13.17
C SER A 212 -6.11 2.35 -13.04
N LEU A 213 -6.71 2.10 -11.88
CA LEU A 213 -8.00 2.65 -11.50
C LEU A 213 -7.78 3.77 -10.48
N PRO A 214 -8.54 4.88 -10.56
CA PRO A 214 -8.53 5.89 -9.52
C PRO A 214 -8.96 5.30 -8.18
N ALA A 215 -8.34 5.73 -7.09
CA ALA A 215 -8.80 5.34 -5.74
C ALA A 215 -10.21 5.86 -5.42
N ALA A 216 -10.62 6.96 -6.07
CA ALA A 216 -11.96 7.51 -5.96
C ALA A 216 -12.56 7.62 -7.37
N LEU A 217 -13.66 6.91 -7.60
CA LEU A 217 -14.34 6.85 -8.88
C LEU A 217 -15.80 7.23 -8.73
N LEU A 218 -16.34 7.85 -9.79
CA LEU A 218 -17.76 7.87 -10.03
C LEU A 218 -18.08 6.67 -10.92
N VAL A 219 -19.06 5.86 -10.51
CA VAL A 219 -19.56 4.72 -11.27
C VAL A 219 -21.01 4.97 -11.61
N LYS A 220 -21.41 4.66 -12.83
CA LYS A 220 -22.77 4.89 -13.33
C LYS A 220 -23.22 3.72 -14.19
N SER A 221 -24.48 3.35 -14.07
CA SER A 221 -25.14 2.48 -15.05
C SER A 221 -25.84 3.29 -16.13
N LEU A 222 -25.74 2.81 -17.37
CA LEU A 222 -26.53 3.33 -18.48
C LEU A 222 -27.85 2.55 -18.61
N ALA A 223 -28.71 3.01 -19.51
CA ALA A 223 -29.98 2.34 -19.78
C ALA A 223 -29.79 0.89 -20.24
N GLN A 224 -30.65 0.02 -19.72
CA GLN A 224 -30.72 -1.39 -20.12
C GLN A 224 -30.96 -1.51 -21.63
N GLN A 225 -30.26 -2.46 -22.26
CA GLN A 225 -30.42 -2.84 -23.65
C GLN A 225 -30.85 -4.30 -23.77
N THR A 226 -31.47 -4.64 -24.90
CA THR A 226 -31.93 -6.01 -25.19
C THR A 226 -31.43 -6.47 -26.56
N ALA A 227 -31.11 -7.75 -26.66
CA ALA A 227 -30.75 -8.39 -27.92
C ALA A 227 -31.21 -9.87 -27.91
N THR A 228 -31.09 -10.53 -29.06
CA THR A 228 -31.42 -11.94 -29.20
C THR A 228 -30.30 -12.66 -29.95
N VAL A 229 -29.88 -13.81 -29.42
CA VAL A 229 -28.99 -14.76 -30.09
C VAL A 229 -29.86 -15.79 -30.77
N GLY A 230 -29.66 -16.00 -32.08
CA GLY A 230 -30.35 -17.06 -32.80
C GLY A 230 -29.97 -18.47 -32.29
N PRO A 231 -30.74 -19.51 -32.64
CA PRO A 231 -30.37 -20.89 -32.35
C PRO A 231 -28.97 -21.23 -32.89
N ASN A 232 -28.17 -21.96 -32.11
CA ASN A 232 -26.82 -22.40 -32.50
C ASN A 232 -25.93 -21.27 -33.05
N SER A 233 -26.02 -20.08 -32.44
CA SER A 233 -25.40 -18.85 -32.93
C SER A 233 -24.70 -18.08 -31.80
N GLN A 234 -24.11 -16.93 -32.15
CA GLN A 234 -23.48 -16.03 -31.19
C GLN A 234 -23.82 -14.57 -31.49
N LEU A 235 -23.78 -13.75 -30.45
CA LEU A 235 -23.87 -12.30 -30.52
C LEU A 235 -22.65 -11.70 -29.83
N THR A 236 -21.99 -10.75 -30.49
CA THR A 236 -20.93 -9.94 -29.89
C THR A 236 -21.42 -8.50 -29.81
N VAL A 237 -21.30 -7.90 -28.62
CA VAL A 237 -21.57 -6.48 -28.39
C VAL A 237 -20.24 -5.80 -28.13
N SER A 238 -20.00 -4.70 -28.84
CA SER A 238 -18.78 -3.87 -28.70
C SER A 238 -19.11 -2.53 -28.07
N GLY A 239 -18.19 -2.01 -27.26
CA GLY A 239 -18.29 -0.72 -26.59
C GLY A 239 -18.41 0.45 -27.57
N SER A 240 -17.96 0.28 -28.81
CA SER A 240 -18.17 1.26 -29.89
C SER A 240 -19.65 1.50 -30.24
N GLN A 241 -20.52 0.56 -29.90
CA GLN A 241 -21.98 0.65 -30.09
C GLN A 241 -22.68 1.29 -28.89
N ILE A 242 -21.94 1.54 -27.80
CA ILE A 242 -22.47 2.10 -26.56
C ILE A 242 -22.23 3.61 -26.55
N GLY A 243 -23.28 4.38 -26.31
CA GLY A 243 -23.19 5.83 -26.11
C GLY A 243 -22.56 6.18 -24.77
N VAL A 244 -21.24 5.99 -24.63
CA VAL A 244 -20.49 6.36 -23.43
C VAL A 244 -20.44 7.89 -23.32
N PRO A 245 -20.88 8.48 -22.19
CA PRO A 245 -20.84 9.94 -22.03
C PRO A 245 -19.42 10.50 -22.09
N GLN A 246 -19.28 11.75 -22.54
CA GLN A 246 -17.97 12.41 -22.65
C GLN A 246 -17.23 12.43 -21.29
N GLY A 247 -15.95 12.02 -21.30
CA GLY A 247 -15.11 11.97 -20.10
C GLY A 247 -15.35 10.75 -19.21
N TRP A 248 -16.24 9.84 -19.60
CA TRP A 248 -16.43 8.53 -18.96
C TRP A 248 -15.77 7.42 -19.78
N GLN A 249 -15.48 6.32 -19.11
CA GLN A 249 -14.91 5.11 -19.71
C GLN A 249 -15.83 3.92 -19.42
N LEU A 250 -15.93 3.00 -20.37
CA LEU A 250 -16.65 1.74 -20.17
C LEU A 250 -15.85 0.84 -19.21
N LEU A 251 -16.48 0.44 -18.11
CA LEU A 251 -15.93 -0.54 -17.18
C LEU A 251 -16.26 -1.97 -17.65
N GLY A 252 -17.49 -2.16 -18.11
CA GLY A 252 -18.00 -3.46 -18.50
C GLY A 252 -19.53 -3.49 -18.59
N TYR A 253 -20.08 -4.69 -18.44
CA TYR A 253 -21.50 -4.98 -18.65
C TYR A 253 -22.00 -5.93 -17.58
N VAL A 254 -23.21 -5.67 -17.07
CA VAL A 254 -24.02 -6.74 -16.44
C VAL A 254 -24.79 -7.42 -17.56
N VAL A 255 -24.65 -8.73 -17.70
CA VAL A 255 -25.25 -9.53 -18.79
C VAL A 255 -26.17 -10.60 -18.19
N PHE A 256 -27.42 -10.61 -18.63
CA PHE A 256 -28.41 -11.63 -18.30
C PHE A 256 -28.89 -12.32 -19.58
N ALA A 257 -28.47 -13.56 -19.78
CA ALA A 257 -28.83 -14.37 -20.94
C ALA A 257 -29.78 -15.49 -20.51
N TYR A 258 -30.93 -15.62 -21.16
CA TYR A 258 -31.94 -16.62 -20.79
C TYR A 258 -32.72 -17.16 -21.98
N THR A 259 -33.23 -18.38 -21.83
CA THR A 259 -34.15 -19.01 -22.77
C THR A 259 -35.16 -19.87 -22.04
N GLY A 260 -36.40 -19.87 -22.53
CA GLY A 260 -37.52 -20.63 -21.98
C GLY A 260 -38.10 -21.55 -23.04
N ASN A 261 -38.28 -22.83 -22.72
CA ASN A 261 -38.84 -23.84 -23.62
C ASN A 261 -39.94 -24.63 -22.92
N VAL A 262 -40.97 -25.04 -23.65
CA VAL A 262 -42.03 -25.92 -23.15
C VAL A 262 -42.07 -27.16 -24.02
N ASN A 263 -41.72 -28.30 -23.44
CA ASN A 263 -41.62 -29.57 -24.14
C ASN A 263 -42.40 -30.66 -23.42
N LEU A 264 -42.60 -31.79 -24.08
CA LEU A 264 -43.10 -32.99 -23.41
C LEU A 264 -42.08 -33.52 -22.41
N VAL A 265 -42.55 -34.11 -21.30
CA VAL A 265 -41.69 -34.76 -20.31
C VAL A 265 -40.81 -35.81 -21.00
N GLY A 266 -39.50 -35.71 -20.78
CA GLY A 266 -38.49 -36.55 -21.43
C GLY A 266 -37.85 -35.94 -22.69
N GLN A 267 -38.42 -34.87 -23.25
CA GLN A 267 -37.85 -34.13 -24.39
C GLN A 267 -37.21 -32.81 -23.92
N GLN A 268 -36.08 -32.90 -23.23
CA GLN A 268 -35.39 -31.69 -22.76
C GLN A 268 -34.72 -30.94 -23.92
N ALA A 269 -34.75 -29.60 -23.86
CA ALA A 269 -33.98 -28.78 -24.78
C ALA A 269 -32.49 -28.88 -24.40
N GLY A 270 -31.71 -29.59 -25.21
CA GLY A 270 -30.26 -29.63 -25.07
C GLY A 270 -29.60 -28.32 -25.51
N GLY A 271 -28.37 -28.09 -25.02
CA GLY A 271 -27.56 -26.94 -25.36
C GLY A 271 -27.03 -26.20 -24.14
N GLN A 272 -26.20 -25.18 -24.37
CA GLN A 272 -25.58 -24.37 -23.34
C GLN A 272 -25.52 -22.89 -23.74
N ILE A 273 -25.49 -22.02 -22.73
CA ILE A 273 -25.23 -20.58 -22.89
C ILE A 273 -23.85 -20.29 -22.31
N SER A 274 -22.98 -19.74 -23.16
CA SER A 274 -21.64 -19.28 -22.79
C SER A 274 -21.57 -17.77 -22.90
N ILE A 275 -20.97 -17.13 -21.89
CA ILE A 275 -20.70 -15.69 -21.88
C ILE A 275 -19.19 -15.55 -21.77
N SER A 276 -18.56 -14.83 -22.70
CA SER A 276 -17.13 -14.56 -22.76
C SER A 276 -16.85 -13.07 -22.96
N GLY A 277 -15.66 -12.63 -22.62
CA GLY A 277 -15.23 -11.23 -22.69
C GLY A 277 -13.81 -11.07 -22.13
N GLY A 278 -13.44 -9.85 -21.74
CA GLY A 278 -12.11 -9.56 -21.16
C GLY A 278 -11.88 -10.32 -19.86
N LEU A 279 -12.70 -10.05 -18.85
CA LEU A 279 -12.71 -10.76 -17.57
C LEU A 279 -14.17 -11.01 -17.18
N VAL A 280 -14.53 -12.27 -16.93
CA VAL A 280 -15.93 -12.68 -16.72
C VAL A 280 -16.11 -13.23 -15.33
N ASP A 281 -17.08 -12.66 -14.63
CA ASP A 281 -17.50 -13.06 -13.31
C ASP A 281 -18.93 -13.63 -13.38
N ILE A 282 -19.08 -14.95 -13.18
CA ILE A 282 -20.39 -15.60 -13.24
C ILE A 282 -21.09 -15.45 -11.89
N VAL A 283 -22.15 -14.65 -11.88
CA VAL A 283 -23.00 -14.41 -10.71
C VAL A 283 -23.94 -15.58 -10.47
N ASN A 284 -24.54 -16.08 -11.56
CA ASN A 284 -25.54 -17.14 -11.48
C ASN A 284 -25.60 -17.94 -12.78
N ASN A 285 -25.82 -19.25 -12.69
CA ASN A 285 -25.99 -20.14 -13.83
C ASN A 285 -26.90 -21.31 -13.43
N ASN A 286 -28.16 -21.26 -13.84
CA ASN A 286 -29.18 -22.19 -13.36
C ASN A 286 -30.14 -22.62 -14.47
N THR A 287 -30.65 -23.84 -14.33
CA THR A 287 -31.75 -24.39 -15.14
C THR A 287 -32.88 -24.80 -14.22
N LEU A 288 -34.02 -24.11 -14.33
CA LEU A 288 -35.24 -24.41 -13.59
C LEU A 288 -36.19 -25.23 -14.45
N ASN A 289 -36.81 -26.22 -13.84
CA ASN A 289 -37.77 -27.12 -14.50
C ASN A 289 -39.11 -27.07 -13.76
N PHE A 290 -40.19 -26.87 -14.50
CA PHE A 290 -41.55 -26.77 -13.97
C PHE A 290 -42.44 -27.78 -14.67
N ILE A 291 -43.11 -28.64 -13.90
CA ILE A 291 -44.09 -29.58 -14.44
C ILE A 291 -45.43 -28.85 -14.54
N ILE A 292 -46.02 -28.83 -15.74
CA ILE A 292 -47.31 -28.21 -15.99
C ILE A 292 -48.40 -29.27 -15.77
N ARG A 293 -49.28 -29.03 -14.79
CA ARG A 293 -50.43 -29.88 -14.49
C ARG A 293 -51.59 -29.04 -13.95
N SER A 294 -52.81 -29.53 -14.11
CA SER A 294 -53.98 -28.97 -13.43
C SER A 294 -54.10 -29.52 -12.00
N VAL A 295 -54.93 -28.89 -11.17
CA VAL A 295 -55.30 -29.39 -9.83
C VAL A 295 -56.03 -30.73 -9.95
N SER A 296 -56.75 -30.94 -11.06
CA SER A 296 -57.34 -32.22 -11.45
C SER A 296 -56.57 -32.87 -12.60
N TYR A 297 -56.94 -34.10 -12.96
CA TYR A 297 -56.34 -34.82 -14.08
C TYR A 297 -56.70 -34.26 -15.47
N LEU A 298 -57.42 -33.12 -15.56
CA LEU A 298 -57.78 -32.49 -16.83
C LEU A 298 -56.55 -32.09 -17.67
N ILE A 299 -55.47 -31.67 -17.02
CA ILE A 299 -54.17 -31.46 -17.65
C ILE A 299 -53.17 -32.39 -16.95
N PRO A 300 -52.88 -33.58 -17.51
CA PRO A 300 -51.90 -34.49 -16.94
C PRO A 300 -50.49 -33.87 -17.01
N PRO A 301 -49.55 -34.29 -16.13
CA PRO A 301 -48.19 -33.75 -16.04
C PRO A 301 -47.29 -34.22 -17.20
N LEU A 302 -47.72 -34.01 -18.44
CA LEU A 302 -47.03 -34.41 -19.66
C LEU A 302 -46.17 -33.30 -20.24
N TRP A 303 -46.37 -32.05 -19.80
CA TRP A 303 -45.61 -30.89 -20.25
C TRP A 303 -44.64 -30.43 -19.16
N GLN A 304 -43.45 -30.05 -19.58
CA GLN A 304 -42.40 -29.48 -18.73
C GLN A 304 -41.93 -28.16 -19.35
N ALA A 305 -42.05 -27.08 -18.59
CA ALA A 305 -41.38 -25.82 -18.90
C ALA A 305 -39.96 -25.85 -18.33
N GLN A 306 -39.00 -25.41 -19.11
CA GLN A 306 -37.60 -25.29 -18.73
C GLN A 306 -37.14 -23.85 -18.95
N LEU A 307 -36.59 -23.24 -17.91
CA LEU A 307 -35.96 -21.91 -17.97
C LEU A 307 -34.47 -22.07 -17.67
N THR A 308 -33.64 -21.83 -18.67
CA THR A 308 -32.19 -21.79 -18.52
C THR A 308 -31.74 -20.34 -18.54
N TYR A 309 -30.97 -19.92 -17.53
CA TYR A 309 -30.47 -18.55 -17.47
C TYR A 309 -29.07 -18.46 -16.86
N LYS A 310 -28.35 -17.43 -17.29
CA LYS A 310 -26.99 -17.11 -16.84
C LYS A 310 -26.85 -15.61 -16.64
N ILE A 311 -26.34 -15.22 -15.47
CA ILE A 311 -26.05 -13.83 -15.10
C ILE A 311 -24.54 -13.72 -14.89
N ALA A 312 -23.92 -12.74 -15.56
CA ALA A 312 -22.50 -12.48 -15.45
C ALA A 312 -22.22 -10.97 -15.41
N ILE A 313 -21.13 -10.61 -14.76
CA ILE A 313 -20.50 -9.29 -14.92
C ILE A 313 -19.30 -9.50 -15.84
N VAL A 314 -19.23 -8.74 -16.93
CA VAL A 314 -18.17 -8.84 -17.93
C VAL A 314 -17.41 -7.52 -17.94
N TYR A 315 -16.16 -7.53 -17.50
CA TYR A 315 -15.27 -6.38 -17.56
C TYR A 315 -14.55 -6.32 -18.91
N GLY A 316 -14.39 -5.11 -19.43
CA GLY A 316 -13.77 -4.85 -20.72
C GLY A 316 -14.71 -4.13 -21.69
N ASP A 317 -14.22 -3.94 -22.91
CA ASP A 317 -14.91 -3.16 -23.94
C ASP A 317 -16.00 -3.94 -24.69
N SER A 318 -16.01 -5.26 -24.58
CA SER A 318 -16.90 -6.12 -25.36
C SER A 318 -17.23 -7.41 -24.61
N PHE A 319 -18.36 -8.01 -24.99
CA PHE A 319 -18.74 -9.35 -24.54
C PHE A 319 -19.36 -10.14 -25.69
N THR A 320 -19.26 -11.46 -25.62
CA THR A 320 -19.88 -12.39 -26.56
C THR A 320 -20.76 -13.37 -25.80
N VAL A 321 -21.99 -13.56 -26.29
CA VAL A 321 -22.89 -14.62 -25.86
C VAL A 321 -22.97 -15.66 -26.96
N THR A 322 -22.57 -16.88 -26.66
CA THR A 322 -22.64 -18.02 -27.58
C THR A 322 -23.69 -19.00 -27.07
N SER A 323 -24.55 -19.48 -27.96
CA SER A 323 -25.61 -20.44 -27.66
C SER A 323 -25.47 -21.68 -28.53
N THR A 324 -25.51 -22.87 -27.92
CA THR A 324 -25.71 -24.15 -28.61
C THR A 324 -27.15 -24.67 -28.41
N MET A 325 -28.06 -23.79 -27.97
CA MET A 325 -29.47 -24.10 -27.82
C MET A 325 -30.15 -24.12 -29.20
N ASN A 326 -31.14 -25.00 -29.34
CA ASN A 326 -32.00 -25.05 -30.53
C ASN A 326 -33.08 -23.95 -30.55
N SER A 327 -33.26 -23.23 -29.45
CA SER A 327 -34.12 -22.05 -29.37
C SER A 327 -33.31 -20.76 -29.25
N PRO A 328 -33.91 -19.62 -29.61
CA PRO A 328 -33.29 -18.32 -29.39
C PRO A 328 -33.01 -18.07 -27.91
N VAL A 329 -31.92 -17.33 -27.64
CA VAL A 329 -31.56 -16.86 -26.30
C VAL A 329 -31.76 -15.35 -26.27
N ASN A 330 -32.54 -14.87 -25.31
CA ASN A 330 -32.71 -13.45 -25.06
C ASN A 330 -31.56 -12.96 -24.18
N VAL A 331 -31.04 -11.78 -24.49
CA VAL A 331 -29.94 -11.16 -23.77
C VAL A 331 -30.37 -9.77 -23.33
N ILE A 332 -30.30 -9.54 -22.03
CA ILE A 332 -30.40 -8.21 -21.42
C ILE A 332 -28.99 -7.82 -21.01
N TYR A 333 -28.57 -6.60 -21.33
CA TYR A 333 -27.28 -6.09 -20.87
C TYR A 333 -27.35 -4.63 -20.42
N ILE A 334 -26.58 -4.31 -19.38
CA ILE A 334 -26.52 -2.98 -18.77
C ILE A 334 -25.06 -2.52 -18.80
N PRO A 335 -24.70 -1.52 -19.63
CA PRO A 335 -23.35 -0.96 -19.62
C PRO A 335 -23.07 -0.21 -18.31
N ILE A 336 -21.90 -0.48 -17.73
CA ILE A 336 -21.39 0.19 -16.54
C ILE A 336 -20.21 1.05 -16.96
N VAL A 337 -20.26 2.34 -16.63
CA VAL A 337 -19.22 3.31 -16.96
C VAL A 337 -18.64 3.91 -15.69
N TYR A 338 -17.39 4.37 -15.77
CA TYR A 338 -16.71 5.02 -14.66
C TYR A 338 -15.88 6.21 -15.12
N LYS A 339 -15.53 7.08 -14.16
CA LYS A 339 -14.48 8.08 -14.32
C LYS A 339 -13.84 8.41 -12.97
N ALA A 340 -12.66 9.02 -13.00
CA ALA A 340 -12.05 9.55 -11.80
C ALA A 340 -12.94 10.62 -11.15
N ALA A 341 -13.16 10.50 -9.85
CA ALA A 341 -13.87 11.51 -9.08
C ALA A 341 -12.94 12.71 -8.80
N GLN A 342 -13.51 13.91 -8.68
CA GLN A 342 -12.76 15.08 -8.24
C GLN A 342 -12.61 15.07 -6.73
N VAL A 343 -11.40 14.79 -6.24
CA VAL A 343 -11.11 14.61 -4.81
C VAL A 343 -10.08 15.61 -4.30
N THR A 344 -10.37 16.20 -3.15
CA THR A 344 -9.37 16.90 -2.32
C THR A 344 -9.01 16.02 -1.14
N TRP A 345 -7.75 15.60 -1.06
CA TRP A 345 -7.24 14.77 0.03
C TRP A 345 -6.74 15.65 1.19
N LEU A 346 -7.16 15.33 2.40
CA LEU A 346 -6.74 15.97 3.64
C LEU A 346 -6.31 14.88 4.63
N PRO A 347 -5.51 15.23 5.67
CA PRO A 347 -4.99 14.26 6.64
C PRO A 347 -6.01 13.32 7.29
N ASP A 348 -7.24 13.78 7.50
CA ASP A 348 -8.30 13.06 8.20
C ASP A 348 -9.53 12.75 7.32
N ARG A 349 -9.54 13.19 6.05
CA ARG A 349 -10.71 13.06 5.18
C ARG A 349 -10.41 13.22 3.69
N ALA A 350 -11.29 12.70 2.85
CA ALA A 350 -11.35 12.98 1.42
C ALA A 350 -12.66 13.72 1.08
N LEU A 351 -12.57 14.79 0.31
CA LEU A 351 -13.71 15.57 -0.16
C LEU A 351 -13.98 15.27 -1.63
N VAL A 352 -15.11 14.63 -1.92
CA VAL A 352 -15.50 14.26 -3.29
C VAL A 352 -16.62 15.17 -3.76
N ASN A 353 -16.38 15.95 -4.81
CA ASN A 353 -17.38 16.84 -5.39
C ASN A 353 -18.18 16.14 -6.50
N VAL A 354 -19.49 16.11 -6.36
CA VAL A 354 -20.44 15.55 -7.34
C VAL A 354 -21.27 16.65 -7.94
N THR A 355 -21.26 16.77 -9.27
CA THR A 355 -21.94 17.80 -10.05
C THR A 355 -23.17 17.27 -10.77
N GLN A 356 -24.01 18.17 -11.30
CA GLN A 356 -25.18 17.76 -12.09
C GLN A 356 -24.82 16.98 -13.35
N ALA A 357 -23.69 17.30 -13.99
CA ALA A 357 -23.19 16.56 -15.14
C ALA A 357 -22.70 15.15 -14.78
N ASP A 358 -22.34 14.92 -13.51
CA ASP A 358 -21.93 13.59 -13.05
C ASP A 358 -23.10 12.65 -12.92
N VAL A 359 -24.30 13.15 -12.65
CA VAL A 359 -25.52 12.34 -12.42
C VAL A 359 -26.46 12.28 -13.62
N SER A 360 -26.24 13.09 -14.67
CA SER A 360 -27.08 13.07 -15.87
C SER A 360 -26.96 11.74 -16.63
N ASP A 361 -28.01 11.35 -17.36
CA ASP A 361 -28.02 10.22 -18.31
C ASP A 361 -27.79 8.82 -17.70
N GLY A 362 -27.64 8.73 -16.37
CA GLY A 362 -27.48 7.47 -15.64
C GLY A 362 -28.80 6.94 -15.08
N VAL A 363 -28.94 5.62 -14.98
CA VAL A 363 -30.04 5.01 -14.21
C VAL A 363 -29.72 5.08 -12.71
N TRP A 364 -28.45 4.88 -12.35
CA TRP A 364 -27.91 5.21 -11.04
C TRP A 364 -26.46 5.69 -11.17
N THR A 365 -26.01 6.48 -10.20
CA THR A 365 -24.63 6.95 -10.07
C THR A 365 -24.19 6.81 -8.61
N ALA A 366 -22.98 6.31 -8.39
CA ALA A 366 -22.37 6.16 -7.08
C ALA A 366 -20.96 6.76 -7.03
N VAL A 367 -20.57 7.27 -5.87
CA VAL A 367 -19.17 7.48 -5.54
C VAL A 367 -18.67 6.18 -4.93
N VAL A 368 -17.57 5.66 -5.46
CA VAL A 368 -16.87 4.48 -4.93
C VAL A 368 -15.46 4.92 -4.53
N LEU A 369 -15.07 4.57 -3.30
CA LEU A 369 -13.77 4.87 -2.73
C LEU A 369 -13.09 3.55 -2.36
N GLN A 370 -11.92 3.30 -2.91
CA GLN A 370 -11.06 2.16 -2.63
C GLN A 370 -9.72 2.69 -2.11
N LEU A 371 -9.39 2.33 -0.88
CA LEU A 371 -8.20 2.81 -0.19
C LEU A 371 -7.18 1.69 0.01
N PRO A 372 -5.89 2.03 0.09
CA PRO A 372 -4.85 1.04 0.35
C PRO A 372 -4.90 0.55 1.82
N ALA A 373 -4.16 -0.51 2.13
CA ALA A 373 -4.22 -1.18 3.44
C ALA A 373 -3.86 -0.25 4.63
N LEU A 374 -3.07 0.81 4.41
CA LEU A 374 -2.76 1.80 5.44
C LEU A 374 -3.91 2.77 5.79
N ALA A 375 -5.06 2.70 5.12
CA ALA A 375 -6.16 3.64 5.31
C ALA A 375 -7.50 2.95 5.55
N LYS A 376 -8.32 3.56 6.42
CA LYS A 376 -9.66 3.06 6.78
C LYS A 376 -10.70 4.18 6.74
N ILE A 377 -11.78 3.95 6.01
CA ILE A 377 -12.97 4.79 5.95
C ILE A 377 -13.80 4.52 7.21
N VAL A 378 -14.01 5.56 8.00
CA VAL A 378 -14.74 5.48 9.28
C VAL A 378 -16.18 5.94 9.12
N SER A 379 -16.40 6.97 8.30
CA SER A 379 -17.75 7.49 8.04
C SER A 379 -17.82 8.27 6.74
N ILE A 380 -19.05 8.44 6.25
CA ILE A 380 -19.37 9.26 5.09
C ILE A 380 -20.37 10.33 5.53
N LYS A 381 -20.08 11.59 5.26
CA LYS A 381 -21.00 12.72 5.46
C LYS A 381 -21.49 13.22 4.10
N THR A 382 -22.82 13.27 3.94
CA THR A 382 -23.48 13.73 2.71
C THR A 382 -23.56 15.26 2.64
N PRO A 383 -23.83 15.84 1.44
CA PRO A 383 -24.12 17.27 1.30
C PRO A 383 -25.26 17.77 2.20
N SER A 384 -26.30 16.96 2.40
CA SER A 384 -27.40 17.23 3.33
C SER A 384 -27.06 17.04 4.82
N ASN A 385 -25.78 16.81 5.15
CA ASN A 385 -25.26 16.54 6.49
C ASN A 385 -25.74 15.22 7.13
N ALA A 386 -26.30 14.28 6.35
CA ALA A 386 -26.50 12.93 6.84
C ALA A 386 -25.13 12.29 7.09
N VAL A 387 -24.98 11.58 8.20
CA VAL A 387 -23.74 10.89 8.57
C VAL A 387 -24.00 9.39 8.58
N ILE A 388 -23.28 8.69 7.72
CA ILE A 388 -23.31 7.24 7.57
C ILE A 388 -22.03 6.75 8.22
N THR A 389 -22.15 6.24 9.44
CA THR A 389 -21.03 5.72 10.22
C THR A 389 -21.26 4.25 10.46
N ASN A 390 -20.24 3.44 10.19
CA ASN A 390 -20.26 2.00 10.39
C ASN A 390 -21.58 1.39 9.87
N ALA A 391 -21.82 1.51 8.57
CA ALA A 391 -23.03 1.00 7.95
C ALA A 391 -22.64 0.16 6.75
N THR A 392 -23.12 -1.08 6.69
CA THR A 392 -22.79 -2.02 5.60
C THR A 392 -24.08 -2.40 4.90
N ASP A 393 -24.11 -2.15 3.59
CA ASP A 393 -25.23 -2.40 2.66
C ASP A 393 -26.56 -1.87 3.20
N VAL A 394 -26.57 -0.59 3.55
CA VAL A 394 -27.73 0.06 4.13
C VAL A 394 -28.55 0.80 3.09
N GLN A 395 -29.87 0.71 3.25
CA GLN A 395 -30.84 1.54 2.54
C GLN A 395 -31.32 2.65 3.48
N LEU A 396 -30.90 3.88 3.24
CA LEU A 396 -31.27 5.03 4.07
C LEU A 396 -31.92 6.11 3.22
N VAL A 397 -32.74 6.96 3.86
CA VAL A 397 -33.35 8.11 3.19
C VAL A 397 -32.46 9.33 3.37
N TRP A 398 -32.01 9.93 2.28
CA TRP A 398 -31.36 11.25 2.27
C TRP A 398 -31.54 11.92 0.90
N GLY A 399 -31.40 13.26 0.87
CA GLY A 399 -31.56 14.02 -0.38
C GLY A 399 -32.90 13.76 -1.11
N GLY A 400 -33.97 13.45 -0.36
CA GLY A 400 -35.32 13.24 -0.90
C GLY A 400 -35.65 11.84 -1.41
N GLY A 401 -34.78 10.83 -1.26
CA GLY A 401 -35.06 9.45 -1.68
C GLY A 401 -34.36 8.38 -0.84
N VAL A 402 -34.81 7.13 -0.95
CA VAL A 402 -34.10 5.94 -0.43
C VAL A 402 -32.91 5.69 -1.33
N ARG A 403 -31.73 5.47 -0.74
CA ARG A 403 -30.48 5.27 -1.45
C ARG A 403 -29.63 4.26 -0.70
N MET A 404 -28.66 3.68 -1.41
CA MET A 404 -27.75 2.69 -0.86
C MET A 404 -26.39 3.28 -0.51
N ALA A 405 -25.84 2.86 0.60
CA ALA A 405 -24.47 3.13 0.98
C ALA A 405 -23.88 1.93 1.71
N SER A 406 -22.57 1.77 1.61
CA SER A 406 -21.86 0.73 2.34
C SER A 406 -20.45 1.22 2.63
N ILE A 407 -20.00 0.96 3.84
CA ILE A 407 -18.60 0.96 4.22
C ILE A 407 -18.27 -0.50 4.52
N SER A 408 -17.24 -1.02 3.86
CA SER A 408 -16.78 -2.39 4.09
C SER A 408 -16.40 -2.57 5.56
N PRO A 409 -16.59 -3.77 6.16
CA PRO A 409 -16.27 -3.98 7.57
C PRO A 409 -14.81 -3.69 7.95
N ASP A 410 -13.87 -3.85 7.01
CA ASP A 410 -12.45 -3.51 7.18
C ASP A 410 -12.14 -2.01 6.95
N GLY A 411 -13.10 -1.25 6.41
CA GLY A 411 -13.00 0.16 6.10
C GLY A 411 -12.18 0.47 4.85
N HIS A 412 -11.70 -0.51 4.08
CA HIS A 412 -10.88 -0.24 2.90
C HIS A 412 -11.69 0.23 1.70
N GLU A 413 -12.98 -0.06 1.66
CA GLU A 413 -13.84 0.21 0.52
C GLU A 413 -15.16 0.82 0.99
N ALA A 414 -15.69 1.74 0.20
CA ALA A 414 -17.02 2.26 0.42
C ALA A 414 -17.69 2.67 -0.88
N TYR A 415 -19.01 2.59 -0.90
CA TYR A 415 -19.82 3.23 -1.93
C TYR A 415 -20.96 4.04 -1.31
N ILE A 416 -21.37 5.09 -2.02
CA ILE A 416 -22.59 5.85 -1.73
C ILE A 416 -23.29 6.21 -3.03
N VAL A 417 -24.56 5.85 -3.13
CA VAL A 417 -25.41 6.18 -4.30
C VAL A 417 -25.83 7.65 -4.22
N VAL A 418 -25.37 8.42 -5.21
CA VAL A 418 -25.60 9.87 -5.31
C VAL A 418 -26.73 10.22 -6.26
N GLN A 419 -27.16 9.27 -7.10
CA GLN A 419 -28.36 9.35 -7.92
C GLN A 419 -28.96 7.97 -8.17
N GLU A 420 -30.29 7.90 -8.12
CA GLU A 420 -31.09 6.73 -8.51
C GLU A 420 -32.38 7.22 -9.19
N GLY A 421 -32.59 6.77 -10.44
CA GLY A 421 -33.69 7.24 -11.27
C GLY A 421 -33.66 8.76 -11.43
N ASN A 422 -34.76 9.44 -11.07
CA ASN A 422 -34.87 10.89 -11.18
C ASN A 422 -34.39 11.65 -9.93
N THR A 423 -33.94 10.95 -8.89
CA THR A 423 -33.56 11.55 -7.61
C THR A 423 -32.04 11.62 -7.52
N ALA A 424 -31.49 12.83 -7.38
CA ALA A 424 -30.04 13.07 -7.28
C ALA A 424 -29.71 14.03 -6.14
N GLU A 425 -28.55 13.87 -5.52
CA GLU A 425 -28.00 14.80 -4.54
C GLU A 425 -26.57 15.15 -4.98
N THR A 426 -26.42 16.36 -5.48
CA THR A 426 -25.12 16.91 -5.89
C THR A 426 -24.51 17.70 -4.75
N GLY A 427 -23.17 17.80 -4.72
CA GLY A 427 -22.44 18.54 -3.71
C GLY A 427 -21.21 17.77 -3.24
N VAL A 428 -20.66 18.18 -2.09
CA VAL A 428 -19.45 17.59 -1.53
C VAL A 428 -19.81 16.47 -0.55
N TYR A 429 -19.39 15.26 -0.87
CA TYR A 429 -19.38 14.12 0.03
C TYR A 429 -18.04 14.09 0.77
N THR A 430 -18.07 13.95 2.09
CA THR A 430 -16.86 13.89 2.94
C THR A 430 -16.70 12.47 3.47
N PHE A 431 -15.61 11.81 3.09
CA PHE A 431 -15.21 10.52 3.63
C PHE A 431 -14.20 10.76 4.74
N VAL A 432 -14.51 10.40 5.98
CA VAL A 432 -13.57 10.48 7.10
C VAL A 432 -12.66 9.26 7.05
N ILE A 433 -11.35 9.48 7.03
CA ILE A 433 -10.34 8.44 6.82
C ILE A 433 -9.32 8.48 7.95
N ASP A 434 -9.08 7.32 8.55
CA ASP A 434 -7.99 7.09 9.48
C ASP A 434 -6.79 6.49 8.74
N TRP A 435 -5.62 7.11 8.87
CA TRP A 435 -4.38 6.73 8.16
C TRP A 435 -3.33 6.23 9.14
N SER A 436 -2.77 5.06 8.84
CA SER A 436 -1.55 4.54 9.45
C SER A 436 -0.32 5.07 8.72
N PRO A 437 0.78 5.41 9.42
CA PRO A 437 1.99 5.90 8.77
C PRO A 437 2.69 4.78 7.98
N LEU A 438 3.20 5.12 6.81
CA LEU A 438 4.13 4.28 6.06
C LEU A 438 5.44 4.18 6.84
N THR A 439 5.94 2.96 7.05
CA THR A 439 7.12 2.73 7.89
C THR A 439 8.27 2.15 7.06
N ILE A 440 9.44 2.81 7.12
CA ILE A 440 10.69 2.37 6.47
C ILE A 440 11.77 2.20 7.53
N THR A 441 12.31 0.99 7.63
CA THR A 441 13.42 0.68 8.54
C THR A 441 14.74 0.88 7.83
N VAL A 442 15.63 1.69 8.41
CA VAL A 442 16.99 1.92 7.96
C VAL A 442 17.95 1.10 8.81
N ALA A 443 18.68 0.20 8.17
CA ALA A 443 19.63 -0.68 8.81
C ALA A 443 21.03 -0.53 8.21
N ASN A 444 22.06 -0.81 9.00
CA ASN A 444 23.40 -0.97 8.47
C ASN A 444 23.48 -2.36 7.81
N LYS A 445 24.12 -2.44 6.64
CA LYS A 445 24.36 -3.72 5.95
C LYS A 445 25.15 -4.74 6.76
N PHE A 446 25.89 -4.29 7.77
CA PHE A 446 26.62 -5.14 8.72
C PHE A 446 25.81 -5.49 9.98
N GLY A 447 24.53 -5.10 10.03
CA GLY A 447 23.64 -5.27 11.17
C GLY A 447 23.62 -4.06 12.12
N GLY A 448 22.54 -3.95 12.90
CA GLY A 448 22.30 -2.88 13.86
C GLY A 448 21.45 -1.72 13.32
N ALA A 449 20.81 -1.01 14.23
CA ALA A 449 20.03 0.19 13.94
C ALA A 449 20.95 1.37 13.58
N VAL A 450 20.47 2.24 12.69
CA VAL A 450 21.20 3.44 12.29
C VAL A 450 20.63 4.66 13.03
N SER A 451 21.47 5.33 13.82
CA SER A 451 21.17 6.64 14.42
C SER A 451 21.47 7.79 13.44
N ASP A 452 21.15 9.03 13.80
CA ASP A 452 21.55 10.24 13.04
C ASP A 452 21.02 10.29 11.60
N ILE A 453 19.87 9.66 11.39
CA ILE A 453 19.12 9.74 10.13
C ILE A 453 18.15 10.92 10.17
N THR A 454 18.02 11.58 9.02
CA THR A 454 16.98 12.57 8.73
C THR A 454 16.30 12.14 7.45
N ALA A 455 15.01 12.45 7.32
CA ALA A 455 14.25 12.06 6.14
C ALA A 455 13.24 13.13 5.76
N THR A 456 12.96 13.22 4.46
CA THR A 456 11.95 14.12 3.89
C THR A 456 11.12 13.38 2.84
N ALA A 457 9.83 13.70 2.73
CA ALA A 457 8.91 12.99 1.84
C ALA A 457 7.93 13.97 1.16
N GLY A 458 8.47 14.89 0.35
CA GLY A 458 7.68 15.86 -0.40
C GLY A 458 6.72 16.65 0.49
N GLN A 459 5.41 16.46 0.28
CA GLN A 459 4.32 17.13 1.01
C GLN A 459 3.93 16.45 2.34
N TYR A 460 4.50 15.29 2.65
CA TYR A 460 4.15 14.53 3.85
C TYR A 460 5.04 14.89 5.04
N ASN A 461 4.45 14.86 6.22
CA ASN A 461 5.20 14.94 7.46
C ASN A 461 5.97 13.63 7.68
N VAL A 462 7.18 13.74 8.21
CA VAL A 462 8.07 12.61 8.47
C VAL A 462 8.55 12.68 9.92
N ALA A 463 8.41 11.57 10.63
CA ALA A 463 9.02 11.36 11.93
C ALA A 463 10.12 10.30 11.81
N VAL A 464 11.21 10.50 12.55
CA VAL A 464 12.35 9.59 12.54
C VAL A 464 12.69 9.22 13.98
N SER A 465 12.74 7.92 14.27
CA SER A 465 13.05 7.40 15.61
C SER A 465 13.72 6.04 15.51
N ASN A 466 14.87 5.86 16.19
CA ASN A 466 15.57 4.58 16.31
C ASN A 466 15.81 3.82 14.97
N GLY A 467 16.21 4.53 13.92
CA GLY A 467 16.42 3.92 12.60
C GLY A 467 15.14 3.66 11.81
N VAL A 468 13.98 4.08 12.32
CA VAL A 468 12.69 3.95 11.64
C VAL A 468 12.23 5.32 11.15
N VAL A 469 11.88 5.40 9.87
CA VAL A 469 11.29 6.56 9.21
C VAL A 469 9.79 6.29 9.06
N SER A 470 8.96 7.11 9.71
CA SER A 470 7.50 7.06 9.61
C SER A 470 7.00 8.25 8.80
N VAL A 471 6.32 7.97 7.68
CA VAL A 471 5.75 8.97 6.77
C VAL A 471 4.24 9.01 6.97
N TYR A 472 3.71 10.16 7.37
CA TYR A 472 2.27 10.36 7.59
C TYR A 472 1.57 10.68 6.27
N VAL A 473 1.22 9.61 5.55
CA VAL A 473 0.50 9.66 4.28
C VAL A 473 -0.98 9.97 4.48
N TYR A 474 -1.60 10.66 3.51
CA TYR A 474 -3.03 11.00 3.55
C TYR A 474 -3.71 10.98 2.18
N GLN A 475 -3.02 10.47 1.17
CA GLN A 475 -3.58 10.24 -0.15
C GLN A 475 -3.01 8.93 -0.73
N PRO A 476 -3.79 8.20 -1.53
CA PRO A 476 -3.31 7.00 -2.23
C PRO A 476 -2.21 7.30 -3.25
N GLY A 477 -1.32 6.33 -3.45
CA GLY A 477 -0.30 6.33 -4.50
C GLY A 477 1.14 6.26 -3.99
N PRO A 478 2.12 6.17 -4.90
CA PRO A 478 3.53 5.99 -4.55
C PRO A 478 4.11 7.15 -3.73
N VAL A 479 5.01 6.83 -2.81
CA VAL A 479 5.68 7.79 -1.93
C VAL A 479 7.18 7.77 -2.18
N SER A 480 7.76 8.95 -2.43
CA SER A 480 9.20 9.14 -2.52
C SER A 480 9.73 9.72 -1.21
N VAL A 481 10.77 9.09 -0.65
CA VAL A 481 11.42 9.50 0.61
C VAL A 481 12.91 9.68 0.36
N GLN A 482 13.45 10.84 0.73
CA GLN A 482 14.88 11.10 0.71
C GLN A 482 15.41 10.95 2.13
N ILE A 483 16.41 10.09 2.31
CA ILE A 483 17.04 9.79 3.59
C ILE A 483 18.48 10.32 3.55
N ALA A 484 18.87 11.06 4.57
CA ALA A 484 20.23 11.53 4.80
C ALA A 484 20.77 11.00 6.13
N TYR A 485 22.05 10.66 6.17
CA TYR A 485 22.75 10.17 7.35
C TYR A 485 23.84 11.17 7.72
N LYS A 486 23.81 11.68 8.97
CA LYS A 486 24.70 12.77 9.43
C LYS A 486 24.74 13.96 8.46
N GLY A 487 23.61 14.32 7.87
CA GLY A 487 23.48 15.42 6.91
C GLY A 487 23.97 15.13 5.48
N VAL A 488 24.48 13.93 5.20
CA VAL A 488 24.89 13.51 3.85
C VAL A 488 23.76 12.70 3.19
N PRO A 489 23.35 13.02 1.94
CA PRO A 489 22.34 12.24 1.22
C PRO A 489 22.74 10.76 1.14
N ALA A 490 21.88 9.87 1.64
CA ALA A 490 22.19 8.45 1.78
C ALA A 490 21.34 7.58 0.86
N ALA A 491 20.03 7.81 0.79
CA ALA A 491 19.14 7.03 -0.06
C ALA A 491 17.96 7.84 -0.63
N ASN A 492 17.58 7.54 -1.86
CA ASN A 492 16.29 7.89 -2.43
C ASN A 492 15.44 6.63 -2.48
N VAL A 493 14.32 6.63 -1.77
CA VAL A 493 13.43 5.49 -1.63
C VAL A 493 12.12 5.78 -2.34
N LEU A 494 11.68 4.90 -3.22
CA LEU A 494 10.35 4.92 -3.82
C LEU A 494 9.57 3.71 -3.31
N VAL A 495 8.49 3.95 -2.56
CA VAL A 495 7.55 2.92 -2.15
C VAL A 495 6.31 3.01 -3.04
N GLN A 496 6.02 1.97 -3.81
CA GLN A 496 4.88 1.97 -4.73
C GLN A 496 3.55 1.62 -4.08
N SER A 497 3.53 0.71 -3.10
CA SER A 497 2.31 0.31 -2.37
C SER A 497 2.24 0.92 -0.98
N LEU A 498 1.07 1.40 -0.58
CA LEU A 498 0.81 1.83 0.79
C LEU A 498 0.25 0.67 1.62
N ASP A 499 1.13 -0.21 2.07
CA ASP A 499 0.75 -1.42 2.81
C ASP A 499 1.62 -1.65 4.07
N PHE A 500 1.36 -2.77 4.75
CA PHE A 500 2.09 -3.18 5.96
C PHE A 500 3.30 -4.10 5.67
N SER A 501 3.78 -4.16 4.42
CA SER A 501 4.97 -4.93 4.08
C SER A 501 6.24 -4.32 4.71
N GLN A 502 7.28 -5.13 4.87
CA GLN A 502 8.53 -4.65 5.45
C GLN A 502 9.34 -3.88 4.40
N HIS A 503 9.54 -2.59 4.63
CA HIS A 503 10.43 -1.75 3.83
C HIS A 503 11.76 -1.55 4.57
N VAL A 504 12.81 -2.24 4.13
CA VAL A 504 14.14 -2.16 4.75
C VAL A 504 15.16 -1.56 3.79
N VAL A 505 15.75 -0.42 4.17
CA VAL A 505 16.81 0.27 3.45
C VAL A 505 18.15 -0.06 4.10
N GLN A 506 19.04 -0.70 3.36
CA GLN A 506 20.36 -1.08 3.84
C GLN A 506 21.39 -0.02 3.44
N LEU A 507 21.99 0.64 4.42
CA LEU A 507 23.09 1.58 4.22
C LEU A 507 24.43 0.92 4.51
N GLY A 508 25.43 1.16 3.66
CA GLY A 508 26.80 0.79 3.97
C GLY A 508 27.43 1.78 4.94
N ILE A 509 27.59 1.41 6.20
CA ILE A 509 28.21 2.28 7.22
C ILE A 509 29.46 1.61 7.76
N TYR A 510 30.61 2.27 7.52
CA TYR A 510 31.94 1.72 7.70
C TYR A 510 32.74 2.42 8.78
N ASN A 511 33.75 1.72 9.31
CA ASN A 511 34.84 2.29 10.09
C ASN A 511 36.03 2.54 9.16
N VAL A 512 36.35 3.80 8.89
CA VAL A 512 37.45 4.17 7.99
C VAL A 512 38.71 4.43 8.80
N LYS A 513 39.71 3.56 8.68
CA LYS A 513 41.05 3.76 9.25
C LYS A 513 41.94 4.43 8.22
N VAL A 514 42.42 5.63 8.51
CA VAL A 514 43.38 6.35 7.67
C VAL A 514 44.76 6.24 8.30
N VAL A 515 45.75 5.79 7.53
CA VAL A 515 47.15 5.70 7.95
C VAL A 515 47.96 6.69 7.13
N VAL A 516 48.53 7.70 7.78
CA VAL A 516 49.35 8.72 7.15
C VAL A 516 50.82 8.36 7.32
N VAL A 517 51.52 8.23 6.20
CA VAL A 517 52.94 7.88 6.17
C VAL A 517 53.76 8.91 5.41
N GLY A 518 55.04 9.03 5.77
CA GLY A 518 56.01 9.84 5.05
C GLY A 518 56.52 9.15 3.78
N ALA A 519 57.43 9.81 3.09
CA ALA A 519 58.06 9.33 1.86
C ALA A 519 58.85 8.02 2.08
N LEU A 520 59.30 7.76 3.30
CA LEU A 520 60.03 6.54 3.71
C LEU A 520 59.12 5.53 4.43
N ASN A 521 57.79 5.67 4.30
CA ASN A 521 56.77 4.86 4.99
C ASN A 521 56.81 4.95 6.53
N GLN A 522 57.48 5.95 7.08
CA GLN A 522 57.45 6.22 8.52
C GLN A 522 56.10 6.83 8.92
N PRO A 523 55.54 6.49 10.09
CA PRO A 523 54.25 7.02 10.54
C PRO A 523 54.34 8.53 10.80
N ILE A 524 53.29 9.26 10.44
CA ILE A 524 53.20 10.72 10.66
C ILE A 524 52.19 11.00 11.79
N PRO A 525 52.64 11.28 13.02
CA PRO A 525 51.75 11.63 14.13
C PRO A 525 51.24 13.08 14.01
N ASN A 526 50.12 13.38 14.69
CA ASN A 526 49.52 14.71 14.77
C ASN A 526 49.14 15.34 13.41
N ALA A 527 48.97 14.53 12.36
CA ALA A 527 48.44 14.98 11.09
C ALA A 527 46.92 15.20 11.24
N GLN A 528 46.43 16.38 10.86
CA GLN A 528 45.00 16.66 10.78
C GLN A 528 44.45 15.99 9.52
N VAL A 529 43.48 15.11 9.67
CA VAL A 529 42.84 14.38 8.59
C VAL A 529 41.35 14.73 8.58
N SER A 530 40.81 15.01 7.39
CA SER A 530 39.37 15.22 7.19
C SER A 530 38.89 14.49 5.93
N ILE A 531 37.62 14.06 5.94
CA ILE A 531 36.96 13.47 4.79
C ILE A 531 36.12 14.56 4.12
N ASN A 532 36.57 15.10 2.99
CA ASN A 532 35.79 16.06 2.24
C ASN A 532 34.52 15.40 1.69
N GLY A 533 33.36 16.02 1.94
CA GLY A 533 32.04 15.49 1.59
C GLY A 533 31.37 14.67 2.69
N PHE A 534 32.02 14.51 3.85
CA PHE A 534 31.42 13.87 5.03
C PHE A 534 31.87 14.60 6.32
N PRO A 535 31.01 14.80 7.34
CA PRO A 535 31.40 15.53 8.55
C PRO A 535 32.28 14.68 9.48
N ALA A 536 33.51 14.37 9.04
CA ALA A 536 34.50 13.63 9.81
C ALA A 536 35.89 14.27 9.71
N SER A 537 36.47 14.59 10.87
CA SER A 537 37.82 15.12 11.01
C SER A 537 38.47 14.66 12.31
N GLY A 538 39.79 14.50 12.33
CA GLY A 538 40.53 14.04 13.50
C GLY A 538 42.04 14.16 13.29
N THR A 539 42.81 13.73 14.29
CA THR A 539 44.28 13.78 14.26
C THR A 539 44.88 12.39 14.36
N THR A 540 45.98 12.12 13.64
CA THR A 540 46.68 10.84 13.74
C THR A 540 47.38 10.66 15.08
N ASP A 541 47.33 9.44 15.59
CA ASP A 541 48.03 8.99 16.79
C ASP A 541 49.56 8.78 16.56
N SER A 542 50.26 8.27 17.57
CA SER A 542 51.70 7.97 17.48
C SER A 542 52.05 6.89 16.44
N SER A 543 51.09 6.09 15.99
CA SER A 543 51.25 5.13 14.90
C SER A 543 50.92 5.72 13.52
N GLY A 544 50.62 7.03 13.45
CA GLY A 544 50.23 7.71 12.23
C GLY A 544 48.82 7.36 11.76
N SER A 545 47.96 6.86 12.64
CA SER A 545 46.62 6.36 12.31
C SER A 545 45.51 7.21 12.94
N VAL A 546 44.39 7.34 12.24
CA VAL A 546 43.12 7.87 12.78
C VAL A 546 41.98 7.00 12.26
N THR A 547 40.97 6.75 13.09
CA THR A 547 39.79 5.95 12.70
C THR A 547 38.54 6.80 12.79
N PHE A 548 37.78 6.85 11.70
CA PHE A 548 36.48 7.50 11.60
C PHE A 548 35.38 6.45 11.67
N GLY A 549 34.59 6.49 12.74
CA GLY A 549 33.46 5.60 12.92
C GLY A 549 32.21 6.10 12.19
N GLY A 550 31.52 5.17 11.53
CA GLY A 550 30.24 5.44 10.88
C GLY A 550 30.35 6.41 9.71
N VAL A 551 31.21 6.09 8.74
CA VAL A 551 31.31 6.78 7.44
C VAL A 551 30.43 6.05 6.43
N LEU A 552 29.60 6.81 5.71
CA LEU A 552 28.70 6.26 4.70
C LEU A 552 29.49 5.74 3.49
N GLU A 553 29.04 4.63 2.90
CA GLU A 553 29.55 4.08 1.65
C GLU A 553 29.58 5.13 0.54
N GLY A 554 30.67 5.16 -0.22
CA GLY A 554 30.81 6.13 -1.30
C GLY A 554 32.24 6.50 -1.64
N ALA A 555 32.36 7.44 -2.57
CA ALA A 555 33.63 8.03 -2.98
C ALA A 555 33.79 9.42 -2.34
N TYR A 556 34.95 9.64 -1.71
CA TYR A 556 35.31 10.87 -1.01
C TYR A 556 36.75 11.26 -1.32
N THR A 557 37.16 12.41 -0.78
CA THR A 557 38.56 12.84 -0.79
C THR A 557 39.04 13.04 0.64
N LEU A 558 40.17 12.43 0.98
CA LEU A 558 40.88 12.70 2.22
C LEU A 558 41.74 13.95 2.05
N ALA A 559 41.62 14.89 2.97
CA ALA A 559 42.53 16.03 3.09
C ALA A 559 43.37 15.86 4.36
N VAL A 560 44.69 15.83 4.18
CA VAL A 560 45.68 15.69 5.25
C VAL A 560 46.50 16.98 5.34
N ASN A 561 46.57 17.55 6.54
CA ASN A 561 47.38 18.72 6.88
C ASN A 561 48.36 18.38 8.01
N VAL A 562 49.65 18.62 7.78
CA VAL A 562 50.70 18.43 8.79
C VAL A 562 51.35 19.78 9.08
N GLY A 563 51.17 20.26 10.31
CA GLY A 563 51.80 21.49 10.81
C GLY A 563 51.53 22.75 9.99
N ASN A 564 50.38 22.83 9.30
CA ASN A 564 50.01 23.92 8.39
C ASN A 564 51.04 24.20 7.26
N ARG A 565 51.87 23.20 6.93
CA ARG A 565 52.94 23.32 5.92
C ARG A 565 52.77 22.33 4.79
N VAL A 566 52.30 21.12 5.08
CA VAL A 566 52.13 20.06 4.09
C VAL A 566 50.65 19.73 3.96
N HIS A 567 50.10 19.94 2.77
CA HIS A 567 48.72 19.60 2.42
C HIS A 567 48.71 18.53 1.34
N VAL A 568 48.08 17.39 1.62
CA VAL A 568 47.95 16.27 0.68
C VAL A 568 46.48 15.90 0.56
N THR A 569 46.02 15.71 -0.66
CA THR A 569 44.71 15.15 -0.96
C THR A 569 44.84 13.75 -1.56
N SER A 570 44.00 12.83 -1.13
CA SER A 570 43.93 11.46 -1.69
C SER A 570 42.49 11.04 -1.91
N ASN A 571 42.23 10.27 -2.96
CA ASN A 571 40.92 9.66 -3.14
C ASN A 571 40.68 8.59 -2.06
N LEU A 572 39.43 8.47 -1.63
CA LEU A 572 38.96 7.47 -0.67
C LEU A 572 37.71 6.81 -1.22
N THR A 573 37.77 5.50 -1.43
CA THR A 573 36.60 4.67 -1.72
C THR A 573 36.22 3.91 -0.46
N VAL A 574 35.07 4.24 0.11
CA VAL A 574 34.49 3.55 1.26
C VAL A 574 33.52 2.50 0.73
N ALA A 575 34.02 1.29 0.50
CA ALA A 575 33.22 0.15 0.06
C ALA A 575 33.99 -1.16 0.36
N GLY A 576 33.29 -2.29 0.36
CA GLY A 576 33.89 -3.61 0.57
C GLY A 576 33.09 -4.53 1.51
N PRO A 577 33.47 -5.81 1.59
CA PRO A 577 32.74 -6.83 2.35
C PRO A 577 32.97 -6.76 3.87
N SER A 578 33.99 -6.01 4.33
CA SER A 578 34.30 -5.85 5.76
C SER A 578 33.88 -4.47 6.24
N GLN A 579 33.38 -4.35 7.47
CA GLN A 579 32.98 -3.07 8.05
C GLN A 579 34.13 -2.07 8.18
N THR A 580 35.38 -2.53 8.20
CA THR A 580 36.56 -1.67 8.29
C THR A 580 37.21 -1.47 6.92
N VAL A 581 37.39 -0.22 6.52
CA VAL A 581 38.14 0.18 5.31
C VAL A 581 39.44 0.86 5.74
N THR A 582 40.57 0.42 5.21
CA THR A 582 41.88 1.05 5.51
C THR A 582 42.38 1.81 4.28
N ALA A 583 42.71 3.09 4.46
CA ALA A 583 43.29 3.95 3.44
C ALA A 583 44.68 4.44 3.87
N VAL A 584 45.67 4.30 3.00
CA VAL A 584 47.04 4.77 3.27
C VAL A 584 47.30 6.04 2.46
N VAL A 585 47.64 7.14 3.14
CA VAL A 585 47.97 8.42 2.51
C VAL A 585 49.47 8.67 2.63
N LYS A 586 50.17 8.72 1.49
CA LYS A 586 51.60 9.04 1.44
C LYS A 586 51.80 10.55 1.38
N THR A 587 52.67 11.06 2.24
CA THR A 587 53.08 12.47 2.28
C THR A 587 54.52 12.61 1.79
N PRO A 588 54.92 13.78 1.26
CA PRO A 588 56.30 14.05 0.87
C PRO A 588 57.25 14.26 2.06
N ILE A 589 56.87 13.90 3.28
CA ILE A 589 57.66 14.15 4.49
C ILE A 589 58.73 13.07 4.66
N VAL A 590 59.99 13.46 4.84
CA VAL A 590 61.13 12.55 5.10
C VAL A 590 61.50 12.50 6.58
N ALA A 591 61.26 13.56 7.35
CA ALA A 591 61.47 13.59 8.80
C ALA A 591 60.60 14.66 9.47
N ILE A 592 60.32 14.51 10.77
CA ILE A 592 59.75 15.56 11.62
C ILE A 592 60.78 15.89 12.69
N ILE A 593 61.22 17.15 12.75
CA ILE A 593 62.24 17.62 13.70
C ILE A 593 61.64 18.77 14.49
N ASN A 594 61.56 18.64 15.83
CA ASN A 594 60.95 19.64 16.73
C ASN A 594 59.55 20.10 16.27
N GLY A 595 58.71 19.17 15.81
CA GLY A 595 57.35 19.46 15.34
C GLY A 595 57.25 20.04 13.93
N VAL A 596 58.38 20.30 13.25
CA VAL A 596 58.41 20.83 11.87
C VAL A 596 58.60 19.70 10.86
N PRO A 597 57.70 19.55 9.87
CA PRO A 597 57.83 18.54 8.82
C PRO A 597 58.85 18.97 7.75
N ILE A 598 59.83 18.10 7.48
CA ILE A 598 60.84 18.26 6.43
C ILE A 598 60.41 17.45 5.21
N THR A 599 60.30 18.11 4.04
CA THR A 599 59.82 17.49 2.80
C THR A 599 60.96 16.97 1.91
N VAL A 600 60.66 16.09 0.94
CA VAL A 600 61.64 15.61 -0.07
C VAL A 600 62.31 16.79 -0.78
N THR A 601 61.55 17.86 -1.06
CA THR A 601 62.08 19.09 -1.66
C THR A 601 63.03 19.85 -0.75
N ASP A 602 62.75 19.91 0.57
CA ASP A 602 63.65 20.51 1.55
C ASP A 602 64.97 19.72 1.65
N ALA A 603 64.88 18.38 1.63
CA ALA A 603 66.04 17.50 1.68
C ALA A 603 66.88 17.55 0.39
N ALA A 604 66.25 17.65 -0.78
CA ALA A 604 66.92 17.80 -2.06
C ALA A 604 67.65 19.15 -2.19
N ALA A 605 67.04 20.23 -1.69
CA ALA A 605 67.68 21.55 -1.65
C ALA A 605 68.93 21.56 -0.73
N ALA A 606 68.90 20.81 0.37
CA ALA A 606 70.04 20.63 1.26
C ALA A 606 71.17 19.77 0.63
N ALA A 607 70.81 18.76 -0.19
CA ALA A 607 71.77 17.92 -0.90
C ALA A 607 72.39 18.57 -2.14
N GLY A 608 71.68 19.52 -2.79
CA GLY A 608 72.09 20.22 -4.01
C GLY A 608 73.08 21.38 -3.84
N GLY A 609 73.56 21.67 -2.61
CA GLY A 609 74.69 22.57 -2.40
C GLY A 609 74.40 24.03 -2.02
N VAL A 610 73.21 24.36 -1.48
CA VAL A 610 72.96 25.66 -0.81
C VAL A 610 72.97 25.46 0.71
N SER A 611 74.18 25.49 1.28
CA SER A 611 74.55 25.50 2.72
C SER A 611 73.47 25.14 3.76
N ALA A 612 73.74 24.09 4.54
CA ALA A 612 73.02 23.71 5.78
C ALA A 612 72.77 24.88 6.77
N ALA A 613 73.51 25.99 6.65
CA ALA A 613 73.31 27.23 7.39
C ALA A 613 71.96 27.92 7.10
N GLY A 614 71.41 27.84 5.87
CA GLY A 614 70.14 28.48 5.50
C GLY A 614 68.91 27.81 6.11
N LEU A 615 68.90 26.47 6.15
CA LEU A 615 67.84 25.68 6.80
C LEU A 615 67.89 25.84 8.33
N ALA A 616 69.09 25.90 8.92
CA ALA A 616 69.30 26.15 10.34
C ALA A 616 68.87 27.58 10.77
N LEU A 617 69.14 28.61 9.96
CA LEU A 617 68.69 29.99 10.22
C LEU A 617 67.16 30.14 10.12
N ALA A 618 66.52 29.43 9.19
CA ALA A 618 65.06 29.41 9.06
C ALA A 618 64.38 28.68 10.24
N LEU A 619 64.92 27.53 10.68
CA LEU A 619 64.48 26.81 11.87
C LEU A 619 64.65 27.64 13.16
N ARG A 620 65.77 28.37 13.29
CA ARG A 620 66.07 29.20 14.46
C ARG A 620 65.19 30.46 14.56
N ARG A 621 64.83 31.09 13.43
CA ARG A 621 63.88 32.22 13.39
C ARG A 621 62.43 31.83 13.69
N MET A 622 62.07 30.55 13.51
CA MET A 622 60.73 30.05 13.79
C MET A 622 60.58 29.56 15.23
N LEU A 623 61.62 28.95 15.82
CA LEU A 623 61.65 28.59 17.24
C LEU A 623 61.64 29.81 18.18
N SER A 624 62.08 30.99 17.73
CA SER A 624 62.02 32.22 18.52
C SER A 624 60.66 32.93 18.49
N LYS A 625 59.70 32.46 17.69
CA LYS A 625 58.38 33.12 17.53
C LYS A 625 57.28 32.49 18.39
N SER A 626 57.57 31.37 19.06
CA SER A 626 56.65 30.70 20.00
C SER A 626 56.86 31.11 21.46
N SER A 627 57.75 32.07 21.74
CA SER A 627 58.06 32.57 23.09
C SER A 627 57.65 34.03 23.33
N GLU A 628 56.80 34.61 22.46
CA GLU A 628 56.35 36.01 22.54
C GLU A 628 54.86 36.17 22.91
N ASP A 629 54.21 35.15 23.50
CA ASP A 629 52.86 35.24 24.08
C ASP A 629 52.86 34.97 25.61
N GLU A 630 53.88 35.48 26.31
CA GLU A 630 53.89 35.59 27.77
C GLU A 630 54.15 37.06 28.17
N ALA A 631 53.19 37.93 27.85
CA ALA A 631 53.17 39.31 28.31
C ALA A 631 52.11 39.46 29.42
N VAL A 632 52.60 39.30 30.66
CA VAL A 632 52.27 40.07 31.86
C VAL A 632 50.87 40.72 31.90
N ALA A 633 49.96 40.11 32.65
CA ALA A 633 48.85 40.85 33.27
C ALA A 633 49.42 41.66 34.44
N GLU A 634 49.69 42.94 34.21
CA GLU A 634 49.97 43.90 35.27
C GLU A 634 48.64 44.48 35.78
N VAL A 635 48.49 44.45 37.10
CA VAL A 635 47.35 44.96 37.87
C VAL A 635 47.53 46.46 38.00
N GLU A 636 46.49 47.24 37.69
CA GLU A 636 46.38 48.62 38.17
C GLU A 636 45.06 48.78 38.95
N GLN A 637 45.19 49.01 40.26
CA GLN A 637 44.13 49.59 41.10
C GLN A 637 44.09 51.10 40.81
N VAL A 638 42.95 51.62 40.37
CA VAL A 638 41.95 52.40 41.14
C VAL A 638 40.63 52.36 40.38
#